data_AF-A0A9W4TWP2-F1
#
_entry.id   AF-A0A9W4TWP2-F1
#
_cell.length_a   1.000
_cell.length_b   1.000
_cell.length_c   1.000
_cell.angle_alpha   90.00
_cell.angle_beta   90.00
_cell.angle_gamma   90.00
#
_symmetry.space_group_name_H-M   'P 1'
#
loop_
_entity.id
_entity.type
_entity.pdbx_description
1 polymer ?
#
loop_
_entity_poly.entity_id
_entity_poly.type
_entity_poly.pdbx_seq_one_letter_code
_entity_poly.pdbx_strand_id
1 'polypeptide(L)'
;MDNWVNTGFDALSNVKLSDASDILNLSDPLLSKIITSKKALQILEQNFIQDGTENSENKSIIQLLMAACDGDLVTLENTLRSSSSIVNQLFPTSENGVSPLIYAICFNNFETIESLLENHNADPDVYDTLLYYTPLMWAIHFNQLQVIKLLLNHQADPYLSPQNNNINAISLVVPEKTEIYEFFKSHNLLKTETDQNDIFKPKTFTPENDFEDDLTRKLKMQTLSNTVEEEPEEDIVYDEDSEVNLFQDSALRQTPEFEYDKLLPEQYIKFNDSDIPSLLDYVFNLRSNTTYQHNTKIPASMIFQLIRYSHLKANSKELTEFLFESFSARLRTVTNTKSGAFNMALQDNILGAGDIVLLSYWLSSLQFLHFYFCKNEIYKTYPMFLQELINLSQSLIASLSFSINSRLNLLVDDCILNFTNLVDVSNVLYAKDWNLFKKNKSHPNNYDDILNTLFPPSQDELIKPSPIRYLQVLSALDYVLKIHKVHQFVQIQTFSLVFYYLNCIIFNRIISQSKYCSRSKALQIRLNISTIEDWLRIHNFKVNKPDTISIDKLVDIQLHNVLNVKPELIPDNLIFYYQSLYSVGKYHLSTTIELLQWLQCMTSLSDEESLINTINQFDSLNYYQLFKVSNKLYKYEVDEPKFKKNLNNLIKNLMNQHGENQVTKNSQHYMTQSTLLTKEVYVYLNPNHIFPTSTISLTELINSYGSGIGGVKVLRAKKYQPSLSIAIIDDIDEILSHDDDDEVEQVNKEPHEDEENEEPEHIKGDELFKQVQMPNSLLHKHWGNAESEDFESNPW
;
A
#
# COMPACT_ATOMS: atom_id res chain seq x y z
N MET A 1 27.58 -25.98 21.76
CA MET A 1 27.14 -25.02 22.80
C MET A 1 25.88 -24.25 22.38
N ASP A 2 25.25 -24.58 21.24
CA ASP A 2 24.09 -23.85 20.70
C ASP A 2 22.70 -24.33 21.18
N ASN A 3 22.64 -25.28 22.13
CA ASN A 3 21.37 -25.88 22.60
C ASN A 3 20.82 -25.32 23.91
N TRP A 4 21.41 -24.27 24.49
CA TRP A 4 21.04 -23.79 25.84
C TRP A 4 20.23 -22.50 25.86
N VAL A 5 20.13 -21.76 24.75
CA VAL A 5 19.34 -20.52 24.66
C VAL A 5 17.83 -20.80 24.67
N ASN A 6 17.40 -22.01 24.28
CA ASN A 6 15.98 -22.34 24.11
C ASN A 6 15.37 -23.20 25.25
N THR A 7 16.09 -23.53 26.31
CA THR A 7 15.59 -24.44 27.36
C THR A 7 15.47 -23.83 28.76
N GLY A 8 15.85 -22.55 28.94
CA GLY A 8 15.89 -21.91 30.26
C GLY A 8 14.62 -21.21 30.74
N PHE A 9 13.56 -21.10 29.91
CA PHE A 9 12.42 -20.25 30.23
C PHE A 9 11.38 -20.86 31.19
N ASP A 10 11.36 -22.18 31.39
CA ASP A 10 10.28 -22.84 32.15
C ASP A 10 10.65 -23.33 33.57
N ALA A 11 11.90 -23.16 34.04
CA ALA A 11 12.36 -23.83 35.27
C ALA A 11 12.86 -22.94 36.43
N LEU A 12 12.74 -21.61 36.38
CA LEU A 12 13.39 -20.72 37.38
C LEU A 12 12.51 -19.61 37.98
N SER A 13 11.19 -19.79 37.99
CA SER A 13 10.24 -18.84 38.59
C SER A 13 10.25 -18.73 40.13
N ASN A 14 11.21 -19.33 40.84
CA ASN A 14 11.17 -19.47 42.31
C ASN A 14 12.50 -19.21 43.06
N VAL A 15 13.19 -18.10 42.79
CA VAL A 15 14.23 -17.60 43.70
C VAL A 15 14.04 -16.11 43.96
N LYS A 16 13.68 -15.77 45.20
CA LYS A 16 13.60 -14.39 45.70
C LYS A 16 15.02 -13.88 45.98
N LEU A 17 15.45 -12.84 45.26
CA LEU A 17 16.54 -11.98 45.69
C LEU A 17 15.94 -10.85 46.53
N SER A 18 15.91 -11.04 47.84
CA SER A 18 15.82 -9.93 48.80
C SER A 18 17.24 -9.37 48.99
N ASP A 19 17.35 -8.05 48.91
CA ASP A 19 18.55 -7.23 49.17
C ASP A 19 19.47 -6.96 47.95
N ALA A 20 18.92 -6.28 46.94
CA ALA A 20 19.68 -5.36 46.09
C ALA A 20 18.86 -4.08 45.94
N SER A 21 19.48 -2.96 46.28
CA SER A 21 18.93 -1.61 46.47
C SER A 21 18.01 -1.13 45.33
N ASP A 22 16.95 -0.43 45.73
CA ASP A 22 16.05 0.37 44.90
C ASP A 22 16.81 1.12 43.79
N ILE A 23 16.66 0.73 42.52
CA ILE A 23 16.90 1.50 41.26
C ILE A 23 16.82 0.60 40.00
N LEU A 24 16.98 -0.72 40.08
CA LEU A 24 16.94 -1.58 38.88
C LEU A 24 15.50 -1.87 38.41
N ASN A 25 15.09 -1.25 37.30
CA ASN A 25 13.80 -1.48 36.67
C ASN A 25 13.77 -2.81 35.91
N LEU A 26 13.46 -3.91 36.61
CA LEU A 26 13.39 -5.28 36.07
C LEU A 26 12.33 -5.50 34.96
N SER A 27 11.55 -4.47 34.59
CA SER A 27 10.55 -4.53 33.51
C SER A 27 11.11 -4.20 32.12
N ASP A 28 12.36 -3.77 32.02
CA ASP A 28 13.00 -3.41 30.75
C ASP A 28 13.42 -4.66 29.94
N PRO A 29 12.87 -4.87 28.73
CA PRO A 29 13.21 -6.03 27.89
C PRO A 29 14.67 -6.01 27.42
N LEU A 30 15.33 -4.86 27.30
CA LEU A 30 16.74 -4.77 26.88
C LEU A 30 17.67 -5.24 27.99
N LEU A 31 17.41 -4.78 29.23
CA LEU A 31 18.14 -5.22 30.42
C LEU A 31 17.95 -6.72 30.71
N SER A 32 16.82 -7.31 30.32
CA SER A 32 16.54 -8.74 30.52
C SER A 32 17.61 -9.65 29.88
N LYS A 33 18.15 -9.28 28.71
CA LYS A 33 19.20 -10.03 28.00
C LYS A 33 20.56 -9.95 28.70
N ILE A 34 20.84 -8.83 29.37
CA ILE A 34 22.06 -8.65 30.16
C ILE A 34 21.95 -9.38 31.51
N ILE A 35 20.75 -9.41 32.09
CA ILE A 35 20.50 -10.19 33.32
C ILE A 35 20.66 -11.69 33.06
N THR A 36 20.19 -12.20 31.91
CA THR A 36 20.39 -13.61 31.54
C THR A 36 21.85 -13.92 31.27
N SER A 37 22.61 -13.01 30.64
CA SER A 37 24.06 -13.19 30.46
C SER A 37 24.81 -13.18 31.80
N LYS A 38 24.47 -12.29 32.74
CA LYS A 38 25.02 -12.31 34.12
C LYS A 38 24.74 -13.65 34.83
N LYS A 39 23.51 -14.17 34.74
CA LYS A 39 23.18 -15.48 35.34
C LYS A 39 23.98 -16.62 34.71
N ALA A 40 24.25 -16.56 33.40
CA ALA A 40 25.11 -17.54 32.74
C ALA A 40 26.56 -17.47 33.24
N LEU A 41 27.10 -16.26 33.46
CA LEU A 41 28.44 -16.07 34.05
C LEU A 41 28.55 -16.68 35.45
N GLN A 42 27.53 -16.51 36.30
CA GLN A 42 27.50 -17.11 37.65
C GLN A 42 27.53 -18.64 37.62
N ILE A 43 26.82 -19.27 36.68
CA ILE A 43 26.83 -20.72 36.51
C ILE A 43 28.21 -21.20 36.03
N LEU A 44 28.84 -20.46 35.11
CA LEU A 44 30.17 -20.77 34.62
C LEU A 44 31.21 -20.68 35.75
N GLU A 45 31.16 -19.63 36.58
CA GLU A 45 32.03 -19.49 37.74
C GLU A 45 31.92 -20.67 38.71
N GLN A 46 30.70 -21.15 38.99
CA GLN A 46 30.48 -22.32 39.85
C GLN A 46 31.04 -23.62 39.27
N ASN A 47 30.95 -23.81 37.95
CA ASN A 47 31.47 -25.02 37.27
C ASN A 47 33.01 -25.05 37.25
N PHE A 48 33.68 -23.89 37.13
CA PHE A 48 35.15 -23.80 37.19
C PHE A 48 35.74 -24.10 38.58
N ILE A 49 34.92 -24.12 39.64
CA ILE A 49 35.35 -24.54 40.98
C ILE A 49 35.39 -26.08 41.10
N GLN A 50 34.69 -26.81 40.23
CA GLN A 50 34.61 -28.28 40.25
C GLN A 50 35.65 -28.98 39.34
N ASP A 51 35.99 -28.40 38.18
CA ASP A 51 36.94 -29.00 37.23
C ASP A 51 38.33 -28.33 37.33
N GLY A 52 39.28 -29.06 37.91
CA GLY A 52 40.61 -28.58 38.30
C GLY A 52 41.64 -28.37 37.18
N THR A 53 41.29 -28.27 35.89
CA THR A 53 42.30 -28.08 34.82
C THR A 53 41.81 -27.29 33.59
N GLU A 54 42.63 -26.29 33.23
CA GLU A 54 42.90 -25.70 31.89
C GLU A 54 41.86 -24.78 31.20
N ASN A 55 41.77 -23.53 31.67
CA ASN A 55 41.92 -22.31 30.83
C ASN A 55 42.02 -21.05 31.74
N SER A 56 43.25 -20.66 32.10
CA SER A 56 43.50 -19.56 33.05
C SER A 56 42.94 -18.20 32.59
N GLU A 57 42.92 -17.94 31.28
CA GLU A 57 42.44 -16.68 30.70
C GLU A 57 40.91 -16.53 30.81
N ASN A 58 40.14 -17.58 30.49
CA ASN A 58 38.68 -17.54 30.61
C ASN A 58 38.23 -17.34 32.06
N LYS A 59 38.97 -17.89 33.01
CA LYS A 59 38.70 -17.69 34.44
C LYS A 59 38.93 -16.23 34.85
N SER A 60 40.02 -15.59 34.39
CA SER A 60 40.24 -14.17 34.64
C SER A 60 39.21 -13.26 33.97
N ILE A 61 38.75 -13.59 32.75
CA ILE A 61 37.70 -12.82 32.06
C ILE A 61 36.38 -12.89 32.84
N ILE A 62 35.96 -14.09 33.26
CA ILE A 62 34.71 -14.27 34.01
C ILE A 62 34.78 -13.56 35.36
N GLN A 63 35.91 -13.66 36.08
CA GLN A 63 36.13 -12.94 37.34
C GLN A 63 36.07 -11.42 37.16
N LEU A 64 36.65 -10.90 36.07
CA LEU A 64 36.60 -9.47 35.75
C LEU A 64 35.16 -9.00 35.48
N LEU A 65 34.39 -9.74 34.68
CA LEU A 65 33.01 -9.38 34.34
C LEU A 65 32.08 -9.44 35.55
N MET A 66 32.26 -10.44 36.42
CA MET A 66 31.54 -10.53 37.69
C MET A 66 31.89 -9.37 38.63
N ALA A 67 33.17 -9.05 38.77
CA ALA A 67 33.61 -7.90 39.56
C ALA A 67 33.03 -6.57 39.03
N ALA A 68 32.97 -6.39 37.71
CA ALA A 68 32.36 -5.22 37.08
C ALA A 68 30.83 -5.15 37.32
N CYS A 69 30.13 -6.29 37.30
CA CYS A 69 28.71 -6.39 37.59
C CYS A 69 28.38 -6.10 39.06
N ASP A 70 29.21 -6.58 39.98
CA ASP A 70 28.96 -6.52 41.43
C ASP A 70 29.58 -5.29 42.09
N GLY A 71 30.37 -4.51 41.35
CA GLY A 71 31.01 -3.29 41.84
C GLY A 71 32.24 -3.56 42.71
N ASP A 72 32.81 -4.76 42.68
CA ASP A 72 33.98 -5.13 43.49
C ASP A 72 35.28 -4.63 42.86
N LEU A 73 35.64 -3.39 43.22
CA LEU A 73 36.83 -2.71 42.73
C LEU A 73 38.13 -3.46 43.07
N VAL A 74 38.19 -4.14 44.21
CA VAL A 74 39.42 -4.80 44.69
C VAL A 74 39.75 -6.00 43.83
N THR A 75 38.76 -6.83 43.51
CA THR A 75 38.96 -7.98 42.62
C THR A 75 39.16 -7.55 41.17
N LEU A 76 38.48 -6.49 40.73
CA LEU A 76 38.67 -5.87 39.41
C LEU A 76 40.12 -5.40 39.21
N GLU A 77 40.66 -4.59 40.13
CA GLU A 77 42.04 -4.09 40.04
C GLU A 77 43.09 -5.21 40.08
N ASN A 78 42.90 -6.21 40.95
CA ASN A 78 43.82 -7.35 41.05
C ASN A 78 43.84 -8.17 39.75
N THR A 79 42.69 -8.33 39.11
CA THR A 79 42.55 -9.08 37.85
C THR A 79 43.17 -8.30 36.68
N LEU A 80 42.95 -6.98 36.62
CA LEU A 80 43.52 -6.14 35.56
C LEU A 80 45.03 -5.92 35.70
N ARG A 81 45.56 -5.88 36.93
CA ARG A 81 47.03 -5.88 37.15
C ARG A 81 47.72 -7.15 36.65
N SER A 82 47.02 -8.28 36.73
CA SER A 82 47.56 -9.57 36.25
C SER A 82 47.33 -9.80 34.75
N SER A 83 46.31 -9.16 34.16
CA SER A 83 45.89 -9.43 32.77
C SER A 83 45.28 -8.19 32.07
N SER A 84 46.12 -7.18 31.80
CA SER A 84 45.69 -5.89 31.22
C SER A 84 45.07 -5.98 29.81
N SER A 85 45.29 -7.05 29.05
CA SER A 85 44.76 -7.20 27.68
C SER A 85 43.27 -7.56 27.62
N ILE A 86 42.65 -7.88 28.77
CA ILE A 86 41.28 -8.41 28.86
C ILE A 86 40.22 -7.29 28.97
N VAL A 87 40.63 -6.05 29.26
CA VAL A 87 39.74 -4.92 29.57
C VAL A 87 38.65 -4.70 28.52
N ASN A 88 38.97 -4.85 27.23
CA ASN A 88 38.05 -4.62 26.11
C ASN A 88 37.53 -5.92 25.47
N GLN A 89 37.82 -7.08 26.07
CA GLN A 89 37.44 -8.36 25.47
C GLN A 89 35.95 -8.65 25.67
N LEU A 90 35.27 -9.02 24.59
CA LEU A 90 33.89 -9.49 24.61
C LEU A 90 33.84 -10.99 24.96
N PHE A 91 32.95 -11.35 25.88
CA PHE A 91 32.76 -12.74 26.33
C PHE A 91 31.26 -13.05 26.44
N PRO A 92 30.80 -14.28 26.13
CA PRO A 92 31.53 -15.54 25.83
C PRO A 92 32.18 -15.67 24.45
N THR A 93 31.71 -14.95 23.43
CA THR A 93 32.30 -14.94 22.08
C THR A 93 32.27 -13.52 21.51
N SER A 94 33.04 -13.27 20.45
CA SER A 94 32.99 -12.00 19.71
C SER A 94 31.64 -11.72 19.05
N GLU A 95 30.81 -12.75 18.86
CA GLU A 95 29.50 -12.63 18.22
C GLU A 95 28.35 -12.47 19.24
N ASN A 96 28.51 -12.92 20.49
CA ASN A 96 27.49 -12.84 21.55
C ASN A 96 28.10 -12.39 22.88
N GLY A 97 28.88 -11.32 22.89
CA GLY A 97 29.63 -10.88 24.06
C GLY A 97 29.38 -9.44 24.48
N VAL A 98 29.70 -9.16 25.75
CA VAL A 98 29.55 -7.85 26.40
C VAL A 98 30.87 -7.49 27.08
N SER A 99 31.26 -6.21 27.04
CA SER A 99 32.47 -5.73 27.68
C SER A 99 32.27 -5.48 29.19
N PRO A 100 33.36 -5.52 30.01
CA PRO A 100 33.30 -5.16 31.43
C PRO A 100 32.71 -3.76 31.67
N LEU A 101 33.01 -2.80 30.78
CA LEU A 101 32.51 -1.44 30.87
C LEU A 101 30.99 -1.37 30.71
N ILE A 102 30.41 -2.08 29.73
CA ILE A 102 28.96 -2.13 29.53
C ILE A 102 28.26 -2.76 30.73
N TYR A 103 28.81 -3.86 31.29
CA TYR A 103 28.25 -4.44 32.51
C TYR A 103 28.24 -3.46 33.68
N ALA A 104 29.33 -2.72 33.90
CA ALA A 104 29.40 -1.72 34.96
C ALA A 104 28.35 -0.60 34.79
N ILE A 105 28.08 -0.17 33.55
CA ILE A 105 27.05 0.84 33.21
C ILE A 105 25.63 0.30 33.47
N CYS A 106 25.32 -0.91 33.00
CA CYS A 106 24.00 -1.51 33.17
C CYS A 106 23.63 -1.76 34.63
N PHE A 107 24.62 -2.02 35.50
CA PHE A 107 24.43 -2.18 36.95
C PHE A 107 24.70 -0.91 37.76
N ASN A 108 24.99 0.22 37.10
CA ASN A 108 25.17 1.55 37.71
C ASN A 108 26.33 1.62 38.74
N ASN A 109 27.44 0.95 38.47
CA ASN A 109 28.62 0.94 39.33
C ASN A 109 29.61 2.05 38.91
N PHE A 110 29.39 3.28 39.39
CA PHE A 110 30.17 4.45 38.96
C PHE A 110 31.69 4.33 39.24
N GLU A 111 32.08 3.85 40.42
CA GLU A 111 33.50 3.72 40.82
C GLU A 111 34.27 2.73 39.93
N THR A 112 33.61 1.65 39.46
CA THR A 112 34.24 0.70 38.56
C THR A 112 34.32 1.25 37.13
N ILE A 113 33.33 2.03 36.67
CA ILE A 113 33.37 2.73 35.39
C ILE A 113 34.54 3.72 35.36
N GLU A 114 34.70 4.53 36.41
CA GLU A 114 35.80 5.49 36.55
C GLU A 114 37.16 4.77 36.54
N SER A 115 37.32 3.70 37.32
CA SER A 115 38.57 2.93 37.34
C SER A 115 38.91 2.27 36.00
N LEU A 116 37.91 1.72 35.28
CA LEU A 116 38.12 1.11 33.96
C LEU A 116 38.58 2.15 32.92
N LEU A 117 38.02 3.36 32.94
CA LEU A 117 38.32 4.41 31.97
C LEU A 117 39.60 5.19 32.31
N GLU A 118 39.83 5.54 33.58
CA GLU A 118 40.99 6.34 34.00
C GLU A 118 42.26 5.51 34.20
N ASN A 119 42.16 4.35 34.86
CA ASN A 119 43.35 3.57 35.27
C ASN A 119 43.76 2.49 34.26
N HIS A 120 42.81 2.01 33.45
CA HIS A 120 43.00 0.84 32.60
C HIS A 120 42.74 1.08 31.10
N ASN A 121 42.48 2.33 30.69
CA ASN A 121 42.25 2.74 29.30
C ASN A 121 41.21 1.86 28.58
N ALA A 122 40.09 1.55 29.24
CA ALA A 122 38.97 0.91 28.58
C ALA A 122 38.49 1.78 27.40
N ASP A 123 38.20 1.14 26.27
CA ASP A 123 37.73 1.86 25.08
C ASP A 123 36.23 2.14 25.21
N PRO A 124 35.81 3.43 25.26
CA PRO A 124 34.42 3.80 25.48
C PRO A 124 33.51 3.57 24.26
N ASP A 125 34.06 3.17 23.11
CA ASP A 125 33.31 2.94 21.87
C ASP A 125 33.09 1.45 21.56
N VAL A 126 33.63 0.54 22.38
CA VAL A 126 33.41 -0.91 22.23
C VAL A 126 31.95 -1.26 22.56
N TYR A 127 31.17 -1.52 21.52
CA TYR A 127 29.77 -1.92 21.62
C TYR A 127 29.58 -3.39 21.97
N ASP A 128 28.44 -3.72 22.57
CA ASP A 128 28.06 -5.13 22.81
C ASP A 128 27.52 -5.77 21.53
N THR A 129 27.63 -7.08 21.37
CA THR A 129 27.07 -7.77 20.19
C THR A 129 25.71 -8.42 20.44
N LEU A 130 25.10 -8.19 21.61
CA LEU A 130 23.75 -8.66 21.94
C LEU A 130 22.66 -7.75 21.35
N LEU A 131 22.92 -6.45 21.39
CA LEU A 131 22.04 -5.34 21.03
C LEU A 131 22.74 -4.30 20.16
N TYR A 132 24.07 -4.40 19.97
CA TYR A 132 24.86 -3.47 19.16
C TYR A 132 24.84 -2.04 19.72
N TYR A 133 24.82 -1.92 21.04
CA TYR A 133 24.81 -0.64 21.73
C TYR A 133 26.20 -0.28 22.25
N THR A 134 26.61 0.97 22.05
CA THR A 134 27.83 1.51 22.66
C THR A 134 27.62 1.79 24.15
N PRO A 135 28.69 1.87 24.96
CA PRO A 135 28.63 2.32 26.35
C PRO A 135 27.84 3.63 26.52
N LEU A 136 28.00 4.57 25.58
CA LEU A 136 27.28 5.84 25.60
C LEU A 136 25.78 5.69 25.32
N MET A 137 25.37 4.80 24.40
CA MET A 137 23.96 4.48 24.16
C MET A 137 23.29 3.90 25.40
N TRP A 138 23.97 2.98 26.12
CA TRP A 138 23.47 2.41 27.37
C TRP A 138 23.29 3.46 28.47
N ALA A 139 24.26 4.38 28.61
CA ALA A 139 24.17 5.46 29.59
C ALA A 139 22.98 6.41 29.30
N ILE A 140 22.69 6.69 28.02
CA ILE A 140 21.52 7.47 27.60
C ILE A 140 20.22 6.70 27.89
N HIS A 141 20.18 5.40 27.59
CA HIS A 141 19.02 4.55 27.84
C HIS A 141 18.59 4.61 29.31
N PHE A 142 19.53 4.40 30.25
CA PHE A 142 19.30 4.43 31.69
C PHE A 142 19.28 5.83 32.32
N ASN A 143 19.36 6.89 31.52
CA ASN A 143 19.32 8.28 32.00
C ASN A 143 20.45 8.64 33.00
N GLN A 144 21.67 8.12 32.78
CA GLN A 144 22.82 8.29 33.69
C GLN A 144 23.71 9.48 33.27
N LEU A 145 23.32 10.71 33.61
CA LEU A 145 24.02 11.94 33.18
C LEU A 145 25.51 11.99 33.60
N GLN A 146 25.86 11.50 34.78
CA GLN A 146 27.26 11.52 35.25
C GLN A 146 28.15 10.57 34.45
N VAL A 147 27.63 9.40 34.07
CA VAL A 147 28.33 8.43 33.22
C VAL A 147 28.49 8.97 31.81
N ILE A 148 27.48 9.64 31.25
CA ILE A 148 27.54 10.31 29.94
C ILE A 148 28.68 11.34 29.91
N LYS A 149 28.77 12.20 30.94
CA LYS A 149 29.85 13.20 31.05
C LYS A 149 31.22 12.54 31.10
N LEU A 150 31.35 11.47 31.87
CA LEU A 150 32.59 10.72 32.03
C LEU A 150 33.02 10.06 30.71
N LEU A 151 32.11 9.38 30.00
CA LEU A 151 32.39 8.78 28.69
C LEU A 151 32.80 9.82 27.64
N LEU A 152 32.12 10.96 27.57
CA LEU A 152 32.47 12.04 26.63
C LEU A 152 33.81 12.71 26.95
N ASN A 153 34.17 12.85 28.24
CA ASN A 153 35.50 13.31 28.64
C ASN A 153 36.61 12.37 28.17
N HIS A 154 36.32 11.07 28.06
CA HIS A 154 37.19 10.04 27.52
C HIS A 154 37.05 9.82 26.00
N GLN A 155 36.48 10.79 25.27
CA GLN A 155 36.38 10.81 23.80
C GLN A 155 35.45 9.75 23.18
N ALA A 156 34.42 9.28 23.92
CA ALA A 156 33.36 8.45 23.32
C ALA A 156 32.71 9.17 22.13
N ASP A 157 32.57 8.50 20.99
CA ASP A 157 31.97 9.06 19.79
C ASP A 157 30.42 9.00 19.85
N PRO A 158 29.73 10.16 19.95
CA PRO A 158 28.27 10.19 20.00
C PRO A 158 27.61 9.88 18.65
N TYR A 159 28.36 9.88 17.54
CA TYR A 159 27.88 9.60 16.19
C TYR A 159 28.10 8.15 15.74
N LEU A 160 28.84 7.35 16.53
CA LEU A 160 29.13 5.96 16.19
C LEU A 160 27.86 5.12 16.08
N SER A 161 27.68 4.47 14.93
CA SER A 161 26.59 3.54 14.66
C SER A 161 27.14 2.14 14.33
N PRO A 162 27.11 1.19 15.28
CA PRO A 162 27.72 -0.14 15.09
C PRO A 162 27.14 -0.99 13.95
N GLN A 163 25.90 -0.75 13.52
CA GLN A 163 25.22 -1.53 12.47
C GLN A 163 25.02 -0.77 11.14
N ASN A 164 25.56 0.45 10.98
CA ASN A 164 25.26 1.33 9.84
C ASN A 164 23.74 1.64 9.68
N ASN A 165 22.95 1.49 10.74
CA ASN A 165 21.49 1.74 10.73
C ASN A 165 21.14 3.18 11.14
N ASN A 166 22.11 4.11 11.12
CA ASN A 166 22.01 5.49 11.62
C ASN A 166 21.54 5.64 13.09
N ILE A 167 21.44 4.52 13.84
CA ILE A 167 21.21 4.54 15.29
C ILE A 167 22.55 4.84 15.95
N ASN A 168 22.66 6.03 16.52
CA ASN A 168 23.81 6.51 17.31
C ASN A 168 23.34 7.09 18.65
N ALA A 169 24.26 7.45 19.52
CA ALA A 169 23.91 8.00 20.84
C ALA A 169 22.99 9.24 20.74
N ILE A 170 23.19 10.06 19.71
CA ILE A 170 22.39 11.29 19.48
C ILE A 170 20.94 10.98 19.11
N SER A 171 20.70 9.98 18.26
CA SER A 171 19.36 9.54 17.88
C SER A 171 18.51 9.03 19.07
N LEU A 172 19.17 8.58 20.15
CA LEU A 172 18.51 8.11 21.38
C LEU A 172 18.16 9.24 22.35
N VAL A 173 18.62 10.48 22.11
CA VAL A 173 18.33 11.63 22.97
C VAL A 173 16.96 12.20 22.63
N VAL A 174 15.95 11.87 23.45
CA VAL A 174 14.57 12.33 23.30
C VAL A 174 14.32 13.63 24.09
N PRO A 175 13.53 14.59 23.60
CA PRO A 175 13.19 15.83 24.33
C PRO A 175 12.53 15.64 25.70
N GLU A 176 11.95 14.46 25.95
CA GLU A 176 11.35 14.06 27.23
C GLU A 176 12.40 13.91 28.36
N LYS A 177 13.66 13.62 28.04
CA LYS A 177 14.78 13.55 28.99
C LYS A 177 15.44 14.93 29.11
N THR A 178 14.78 15.85 29.82
CA THR A 178 15.16 17.27 29.91
C THR A 178 16.64 17.52 30.23
N GLU A 179 17.22 16.82 31.21
CA GLU A 179 18.61 17.04 31.63
C GLU A 179 19.66 16.61 30.59
N ILE A 180 19.46 15.45 29.94
CA ILE A 180 20.37 14.95 28.89
C ILE A 180 20.20 15.77 27.62
N TYR A 181 18.96 16.09 27.24
CA TYR A 181 18.67 16.90 26.08
C TYR A 181 19.28 18.31 26.19
N GLU A 182 19.14 18.97 27.34
CA GLU A 182 19.78 20.27 27.60
C GLU A 182 21.32 20.17 27.59
N PHE A 183 21.87 19.08 28.11
CA PHE A 183 23.31 18.83 28.06
C PHE A 183 23.82 18.68 26.62
N PHE A 184 23.20 17.83 25.78
CA PHE A 184 23.60 17.64 24.38
C PHE A 184 23.38 18.92 23.54
N LYS A 185 22.31 19.67 23.82
CA LYS A 185 22.01 20.95 23.16
C LYS A 185 23.03 22.03 23.50
N SER A 186 23.39 22.18 24.78
CA SER A 186 24.38 23.18 25.23
C SER A 186 25.78 22.90 24.69
N HIS A 187 26.12 21.63 24.42
CA HIS A 187 27.40 21.21 23.86
C HIS A 187 27.39 21.12 22.32
N ASN A 188 26.34 21.63 21.64
CA ASN A 188 26.17 21.61 20.17
C ASN A 188 26.22 20.21 19.51
N LEU A 189 26.02 19.13 20.27
CA LEU A 189 26.05 17.75 19.76
C LEU A 189 24.80 17.38 18.94
N LEU A 190 23.73 18.20 19.01
CA LEU A 190 22.47 17.98 18.28
C LEU A 190 22.45 18.60 16.87
N LYS A 191 23.55 19.21 16.40
CA LYS A 191 23.61 19.75 15.03
C LYS A 191 24.04 18.65 14.06
N THR A 192 23.08 18.11 13.33
CA THR A 192 23.32 17.34 12.11
C THR A 192 23.89 18.27 11.04
N GLU A 193 25.02 17.90 10.44
CA GLU A 193 25.48 18.47 9.18
C GLU A 193 24.50 18.04 8.07
N THR A 194 23.42 18.78 7.93
CA THR A 194 22.68 18.85 6.67
C THR A 194 22.99 20.20 6.01
N ASP A 195 23.34 20.13 4.73
CA ASP A 195 23.26 21.22 3.76
C ASP A 195 24.33 22.32 3.79
N GLN A 196 25.54 22.02 3.32
CA GLN A 196 26.43 23.05 2.76
C GLN A 196 26.68 22.96 1.24
N ASN A 197 26.01 22.07 0.51
CA ASN A 197 26.12 22.01 -0.96
C ASN A 197 24.91 22.56 -1.73
N ASP A 198 23.85 23.02 -1.06
CA ASP A 198 22.71 23.68 -1.73
C ASP A 198 22.89 25.20 -1.78
N ILE A 199 23.86 25.64 -2.58
CA ILE A 199 23.99 27.05 -3.01
C ILE A 199 22.93 27.41 -4.07
N PHE A 200 22.15 26.45 -4.56
CA PHE A 200 20.99 26.69 -5.42
C PHE A 200 19.75 25.98 -4.91
N LYS A 201 19.07 26.58 -3.93
CA LYS A 201 17.62 26.38 -3.83
C LYS A 201 16.98 27.19 -4.96
N PRO A 202 16.29 26.57 -5.94
CA PRO A 202 15.44 27.33 -6.83
C PRO A 202 14.38 28.00 -5.95
N LYS A 203 14.38 29.33 -5.94
CA LYS A 203 13.24 30.09 -5.41
C LYS A 203 12.06 29.83 -6.33
N THR A 204 11.31 28.77 -6.07
CA THR A 204 10.02 28.57 -6.69
C THR A 204 9.07 29.58 -6.07
N PHE A 205 8.82 30.67 -6.81
CA PHE A 205 7.73 31.57 -6.53
C PHE A 205 6.42 30.83 -6.77
N THR A 206 5.78 30.38 -5.70
CA THR A 206 4.33 30.13 -5.68
C THR A 206 3.78 30.74 -4.39
N PRO A 207 2.59 31.39 -4.42
CA PRO A 207 2.03 32.02 -3.22
C PRO A 207 1.77 30.96 -2.16
N GLU A 208 2.24 31.20 -0.94
CA GLU A 208 1.83 30.47 0.26
C GLU A 208 0.33 30.70 0.47
N ASN A 209 -0.50 29.77 -0.01
CA ASN A 209 -1.86 29.63 0.48
C ASN A 209 -1.80 28.66 1.67
N ASP A 210 -2.16 29.14 2.85
CA ASP A 210 -2.13 28.45 4.16
C ASP A 210 -3.06 27.21 4.29
N PHE A 211 -3.48 26.58 3.19
CA PHE A 211 -4.40 25.44 3.20
C PHE A 211 -4.11 24.41 2.08
N GLU A 212 -2.85 23.99 1.89
CA GLU A 212 -2.58 22.77 1.12
C GLU A 212 -2.71 21.53 2.01
N ASP A 213 -3.59 20.60 1.61
CA ASP A 213 -3.83 19.30 2.25
C ASP A 213 -2.52 18.47 2.30
N ASP A 214 -2.20 17.85 3.45
CA ASP A 214 -0.98 17.06 3.66
C ASP A 214 -0.90 15.87 2.68
N LEU A 215 -2.06 15.40 2.19
CA LEU A 215 -2.18 14.45 1.09
C LEU A 215 -1.64 15.00 -0.24
N THR A 216 -2.02 16.22 -0.61
CA THR A 216 -1.56 16.87 -1.85
C THR A 216 -0.06 17.13 -1.78
N ARG A 217 0.45 17.50 -0.60
CA ARG A 217 1.89 17.67 -0.35
C ARG A 217 2.65 16.33 -0.46
N LYS A 218 2.14 15.26 0.14
CA LYS A 218 2.74 13.91 0.06
C LYS A 218 2.68 13.33 -1.35
N LEU A 219 1.57 13.49 -2.06
CA LEU A 219 1.42 13.15 -3.48
C LEU A 219 2.44 13.93 -4.32
N LYS A 220 2.55 15.24 -4.14
CA LYS A 220 3.54 16.07 -4.83
C LYS A 220 4.96 15.59 -4.54
N MET A 221 5.32 15.34 -3.27
CA MET A 221 6.64 14.84 -2.87
C MET A 221 6.97 13.48 -3.50
N GLN A 222 6.04 12.51 -3.49
CA GLN A 222 6.27 11.22 -4.15
C GLN A 222 6.36 11.33 -5.68
N THR A 223 5.56 12.22 -6.29
CA THR A 223 5.64 12.45 -7.75
C THR A 223 6.94 13.14 -8.16
N LEU A 224 7.55 13.92 -7.27
CA LEU A 224 8.84 14.60 -7.45
C LEU A 224 10.03 13.65 -7.20
N SER A 225 9.93 12.74 -6.23
CA SER A 225 10.97 11.75 -5.92
C SER A 225 11.29 10.82 -7.10
N ASN A 226 10.31 10.56 -7.98
CA ASN A 226 10.51 9.77 -9.20
C ASN A 226 11.13 10.54 -10.37
N THR A 227 11.45 11.83 -10.22
CA THR A 227 12.09 12.65 -11.28
C THR A 227 13.60 12.78 -11.13
N VAL A 228 14.15 12.40 -9.99
CA VAL A 228 15.60 12.31 -9.76
C VAL A 228 15.96 10.84 -9.85
N GLU A 229 16.92 10.49 -10.71
CA GLU A 229 17.57 9.17 -10.76
C GLU A 229 18.42 8.97 -9.49
N GLU A 230 17.81 9.03 -8.31
CA GLU A 230 18.39 8.46 -7.11
C GLU A 230 18.04 6.97 -7.13
N GLU A 231 19.07 6.12 -7.13
CA GLU A 231 18.89 4.69 -6.84
C GLU A 231 18.03 4.59 -5.58
N PRO A 232 17.00 3.72 -5.54
CA PRO A 232 16.23 3.55 -4.33
C PRO A 232 17.16 2.97 -3.27
N GLU A 233 17.71 3.84 -2.42
CA GLU A 233 18.07 3.45 -1.07
C GLU A 233 16.81 2.78 -0.52
N GLU A 234 16.95 1.52 -0.10
CA GLU A 234 15.85 0.79 0.53
C GLU A 234 15.43 1.58 1.77
N ASP A 235 14.47 2.50 1.60
CA ASP A 235 13.71 3.06 2.70
C ASP A 235 13.17 1.86 3.46
N ILE A 236 13.78 1.56 4.61
CA ILE A 236 13.27 0.57 5.54
C ILE A 236 11.93 1.13 6.01
N VAL A 237 10.86 0.75 5.30
CA VAL A 237 9.49 1.06 5.69
C VAL A 237 9.28 0.38 7.03
N TYR A 238 9.45 1.12 8.11
CA TYR A 238 8.99 0.70 9.43
C TYR A 238 7.51 0.37 9.28
N ASP A 239 7.13 -0.89 9.48
CA ASP A 239 5.74 -1.32 9.48
C ASP A 239 5.00 -0.51 10.56
N GLU A 240 4.18 0.46 10.14
CA GLU A 240 3.36 1.32 11.04
C GLU A 240 2.45 0.47 11.95
N ASP A 241 2.14 -0.76 11.53
CA ASP A 241 1.34 -1.71 12.29
C ASP A 241 2.21 -2.72 13.08
N SER A 242 3.52 -2.46 13.22
CA SER A 242 4.38 -3.24 14.12
C SER A 242 4.00 -3.01 15.58
N GLU A 243 4.06 -4.08 16.39
CA GLU A 243 3.72 -4.00 17.82
C GLU A 243 4.57 -2.96 18.57
N VAL A 244 5.81 -2.74 18.14
CA VAL A 244 6.71 -1.73 18.74
C VAL A 244 6.16 -0.32 18.54
N ASN A 245 5.71 0.01 17.33
CA ASN A 245 5.12 1.32 17.03
C ASN A 245 3.77 1.47 17.73
N LEU A 246 2.93 0.44 17.71
CA LEU A 246 1.61 0.47 18.36
C LEU A 246 1.69 0.55 19.88
N PHE A 247 2.77 0.07 20.50
CA PHE A 247 2.97 0.16 21.95
C PHE A 247 3.17 1.60 22.44
N GLN A 248 3.64 2.50 21.57
CA GLN A 248 3.79 3.91 21.90
C GLN A 248 2.43 4.60 22.13
N ASP A 249 1.37 4.12 21.47
CA ASP A 249 0.02 4.66 21.63
C ASP A 249 -0.58 4.25 23.00
N SER A 250 -0.75 5.25 23.87
CA SER A 250 -1.34 5.05 25.21
C SER A 250 -2.86 4.79 25.16
N ALA A 251 -3.58 5.40 24.21
CA ALA A 251 -5.02 5.25 24.07
C ALA A 251 -5.36 3.83 23.58
N LEU A 252 -4.58 3.33 22.62
CA LEU A 252 -4.74 1.96 22.11
C LEU A 252 -4.52 0.89 23.19
N ARG A 253 -3.54 1.08 24.07
CA ARG A 253 -3.26 0.15 25.18
C ARG A 253 -4.41 0.07 26.17
N GLN A 254 -5.04 1.20 26.47
CA GLN A 254 -6.18 1.31 27.39
C GLN A 254 -7.49 0.80 26.77
N THR A 255 -7.55 0.66 25.44
CA THR A 255 -8.76 0.20 24.76
C THR A 255 -9.08 -1.24 25.20
N PRO A 256 -10.31 -1.53 25.68
CA PRO A 256 -10.73 -2.86 26.07
C PRO A 256 -10.80 -3.79 24.85
N GLU A 257 -10.67 -5.10 25.06
CA GLU A 257 -10.81 -6.07 23.97
C GLU A 257 -12.27 -6.18 23.53
N PHE A 258 -12.47 -6.26 22.21
CA PHE A 258 -13.80 -6.43 21.65
C PHE A 258 -14.27 -7.89 21.75
N GLU A 259 -15.38 -8.11 22.43
CA GLU A 259 -15.95 -9.44 22.67
C GLU A 259 -17.01 -9.70 21.60
N TYR A 260 -16.78 -10.65 20.68
CA TYR A 260 -17.73 -10.93 19.59
C TYR A 260 -18.91 -11.78 20.07
N ASP A 261 -18.67 -12.74 20.96
CA ASP A 261 -19.68 -13.73 21.39
C ASP A 261 -20.71 -13.17 22.39
N LYS A 262 -20.35 -12.13 23.16
CA LYS A 262 -21.22 -11.53 24.17
C LYS A 262 -21.44 -10.05 23.90
N LEU A 263 -22.69 -9.62 24.02
CA LEU A 263 -23.07 -8.23 23.85
C LEU A 263 -22.77 -7.43 25.13
N LEU A 264 -21.75 -6.56 25.07
CA LEU A 264 -21.41 -5.63 26.14
C LEU A 264 -22.02 -4.23 25.88
N PRO A 265 -22.38 -3.46 26.92
CA PRO A 265 -23.03 -2.14 26.77
C PRO A 265 -22.30 -1.15 25.86
N GLU A 266 -20.97 -1.13 25.89
CA GLU A 266 -20.12 -0.19 25.12
C GLU A 266 -19.80 -0.68 23.68
N GLN A 267 -20.43 -1.77 23.23
CA GLN A 267 -20.11 -2.45 21.97
C GLN A 267 -21.28 -2.55 20.98
N TYR A 268 -22.30 -1.71 21.17
CA TYR A 268 -23.43 -1.56 20.24
C TYR A 268 -24.03 -0.16 20.36
N ILE A 269 -24.69 0.29 19.31
CA ILE A 269 -25.44 1.55 19.28
C ILE A 269 -26.92 1.22 19.33
N LYS A 270 -27.64 1.80 20.29
CA LYS A 270 -29.10 1.66 20.41
C LYS A 270 -29.76 2.68 19.49
N PHE A 271 -30.71 2.24 18.66
CA PHE A 271 -31.44 3.12 17.73
C PHE A 271 -32.84 2.56 17.44
N ASN A 272 -33.70 3.39 16.86
CA ASN A 272 -35.01 3.07 16.32
C ASN A 272 -35.04 3.25 14.79
N ASP A 273 -36.10 2.76 14.14
CA ASP A 273 -36.26 2.82 12.68
C ASP A 273 -36.25 4.26 12.14
N SER A 274 -36.74 5.22 12.93
CA SER A 274 -36.74 6.66 12.65
C SER A 274 -35.35 7.27 12.50
N ASP A 275 -34.37 6.74 13.24
CA ASP A 275 -33.04 7.35 13.41
C ASP A 275 -32.10 6.95 12.26
N ILE A 276 -32.47 5.91 11.49
CA ILE A 276 -31.63 5.34 10.42
C ILE A 276 -31.17 6.39 9.40
N PRO A 277 -32.03 7.30 8.88
CA PRO A 277 -31.59 8.33 7.95
C PRO A 277 -30.53 9.26 8.54
N SER A 278 -30.74 9.77 9.75
CA SER A 278 -29.82 10.69 10.45
C SER A 278 -28.47 10.02 10.74
N LEU A 279 -28.50 8.77 11.23
CA LEU A 279 -27.30 7.98 11.51
C LEU A 279 -26.51 7.67 10.23
N LEU A 280 -27.20 7.31 9.14
CA LEU A 280 -26.56 7.08 7.85
C LEU A 280 -25.98 8.38 7.29
N ASP A 281 -26.68 9.50 7.39
CA ASP A 281 -26.15 10.80 6.95
C ASP A 281 -24.85 11.14 7.69
N TYR A 282 -24.77 10.92 9.00
CA TYR A 282 -23.53 11.06 9.76
C TYR A 282 -22.43 10.12 9.26
N VAL A 283 -22.71 8.82 9.10
CA VAL A 283 -21.75 7.81 8.59
C VAL A 283 -21.16 8.21 7.23
N PHE A 284 -21.99 8.72 6.32
CA PHE A 284 -21.54 9.14 5.00
C PHE A 284 -20.83 10.50 5.01
N ASN A 285 -21.10 11.36 6.00
CA ASN A 285 -20.44 12.67 6.18
C ASN A 285 -19.10 12.59 6.92
N LEU A 286 -18.78 11.48 7.59
CA LEU A 286 -17.49 11.28 8.29
C LEU A 286 -16.27 11.56 7.40
N ARG A 287 -16.35 11.23 6.11
CA ARG A 287 -15.26 11.49 5.16
C ARG A 287 -14.99 12.99 4.96
N SER A 288 -16.01 13.83 5.12
CA SER A 288 -15.89 15.29 4.99
C SER A 288 -15.19 15.93 6.19
N ASN A 289 -15.09 15.21 7.32
CA ASN A 289 -14.36 15.67 8.49
C ASN A 289 -12.87 15.34 8.33
N THR A 290 -12.02 16.37 8.31
CA THR A 290 -10.57 16.27 8.18
C THR A 290 -9.93 15.29 9.17
N THR A 291 -10.52 15.16 10.37
CA THR A 291 -10.04 14.25 11.43
C THR A 291 -10.22 12.77 11.07
N TYR A 292 -11.30 12.43 10.36
CA TYR A 292 -11.73 11.05 10.09
C TYR A 292 -11.68 10.68 8.61
N GLN A 293 -11.26 11.61 7.75
CA GLN A 293 -11.31 11.53 6.28
C GLN A 293 -10.73 10.23 5.70
N HIS A 294 -9.67 9.70 6.30
CA HIS A 294 -9.01 8.47 5.84
C HIS A 294 -9.24 7.25 6.75
N ASN A 295 -10.00 7.40 7.83
CA ASN A 295 -10.23 6.33 8.79
C ASN A 295 -11.47 5.50 8.41
N THR A 296 -11.26 4.58 7.46
CA THR A 296 -12.29 3.70 6.89
C THR A 296 -12.82 2.65 7.89
N LYS A 297 -12.16 2.47 9.04
CA LYS A 297 -12.61 1.57 10.11
C LYS A 297 -13.88 2.08 10.79
N ILE A 298 -13.99 3.39 10.98
CA ILE A 298 -15.09 4.02 11.70
C ILE A 298 -16.45 3.72 11.07
N PRO A 299 -16.71 4.04 9.77
CA PRO A 299 -18.01 3.78 9.17
C PRO A 299 -18.38 2.30 9.22
N ALA A 300 -17.41 1.40 8.99
CA ALA A 300 -17.62 -0.03 9.10
C ALA A 300 -17.99 -0.47 10.53
N SER A 301 -17.36 0.13 11.54
CA SER A 301 -17.61 -0.15 12.96
C SER A 301 -19.00 0.32 13.37
N MET A 302 -19.43 1.51 12.93
CA MET A 302 -20.77 2.03 13.22
C MET A 302 -21.86 1.14 12.63
N ILE A 303 -21.78 0.82 11.33
CA ILE A 303 -22.74 -0.05 10.67
C ILE A 303 -22.78 -1.44 11.33
N PHE A 304 -21.61 -1.99 11.68
CA PHE A 304 -21.53 -3.26 12.40
C PHE A 304 -22.19 -3.21 13.79
N GLN A 305 -21.95 -2.16 14.57
CA GLN A 305 -22.52 -2.01 15.92
C GLN A 305 -24.04 -1.81 15.89
N LEU A 306 -24.58 -1.08 14.90
CA LEU A 306 -26.02 -0.94 14.67
C LEU A 306 -26.65 -2.30 14.33
N ILE A 307 -26.07 -3.03 13.36
CA ILE A 307 -26.54 -4.38 12.99
C ILE A 307 -26.46 -5.34 14.18
N ARG A 308 -25.42 -5.22 15.01
CA ARG A 308 -25.26 -6.03 16.21
C ARG A 308 -26.37 -5.79 17.23
N TYR A 309 -26.77 -4.53 17.44
CA TYR A 309 -27.91 -4.19 18.29
C TYR A 309 -29.22 -4.75 17.74
N SER A 310 -29.53 -4.50 16.46
CA SER A 310 -30.79 -4.91 15.86
C SER A 310 -30.95 -6.43 15.83
N HIS A 311 -29.85 -7.15 15.57
CA HIS A 311 -29.82 -8.61 15.53
C HIS A 311 -29.89 -9.25 16.91
N LEU A 312 -29.05 -8.83 17.87
CA LEU A 312 -28.91 -9.53 19.16
C LEU A 312 -29.85 -9.01 20.25
N LYS A 313 -30.07 -7.68 20.32
CA LYS A 313 -30.80 -7.05 21.41
C LYS A 313 -32.25 -6.73 21.04
N ALA A 314 -32.47 -6.07 19.91
CA ALA A 314 -33.82 -5.84 19.40
C ALA A 314 -34.45 -7.13 18.83
N ASN A 315 -33.61 -8.08 18.41
CA ASN A 315 -34.00 -9.36 17.81
C ASN A 315 -34.99 -9.19 16.65
N SER A 316 -34.78 -8.14 15.84
CA SER A 316 -35.62 -7.79 14.70
C SER A 316 -34.88 -8.06 13.41
N LYS A 317 -35.35 -9.08 12.68
CA LYS A 317 -34.79 -9.43 11.37
C LYS A 317 -35.07 -8.34 10.34
N GLU A 318 -36.29 -7.82 10.32
CA GLU A 318 -36.76 -6.79 9.39
C GLU A 318 -35.95 -5.50 9.54
N LEU A 319 -35.74 -5.04 10.78
CA LEU A 319 -34.92 -3.85 11.05
C LEU A 319 -33.48 -4.02 10.56
N THR A 320 -32.90 -5.20 10.79
CA THR A 320 -31.52 -5.51 10.39
C THR A 320 -31.37 -5.51 8.86
N GLU A 321 -32.32 -6.13 8.14
CA GLU A 321 -32.34 -6.16 6.68
C GLU A 321 -32.57 -4.76 6.12
N PHE A 322 -33.54 -4.01 6.65
CA PHE A 322 -33.85 -2.64 6.22
C PHE A 322 -32.67 -1.67 6.42
N LEU A 323 -31.96 -1.75 7.55
CA LEU A 323 -30.76 -0.95 7.80
C LEU A 323 -29.67 -1.24 6.75
N PHE A 324 -29.40 -2.52 6.49
CA PHE A 324 -28.34 -2.91 5.55
C PHE A 324 -28.72 -2.59 4.09
N GLU A 325 -29.99 -2.72 3.71
CA GLU A 325 -30.50 -2.30 2.41
C GLU A 325 -30.40 -0.78 2.23
N SER A 326 -30.78 0.00 3.25
CA SER A 326 -30.69 1.46 3.25
C SER A 326 -29.24 1.92 3.11
N PHE A 327 -28.33 1.32 3.87
CA PHE A 327 -26.89 1.55 3.74
C PHE A 327 -26.38 1.22 2.31
N SER A 328 -26.75 0.06 1.78
CA SER A 328 -26.32 -0.39 0.45
C SER A 328 -26.86 0.51 -0.68
N ALA A 329 -28.11 0.96 -0.58
CA ALA A 329 -28.74 1.87 -1.53
C ALA A 329 -28.11 3.28 -1.50
N ARG A 330 -27.83 3.80 -0.29
CA ARG A 330 -27.11 5.06 -0.10
C ARG A 330 -25.68 4.97 -0.66
N LEU A 331 -24.99 3.86 -0.39
CA LEU A 331 -23.64 3.62 -0.90
C LEU A 331 -23.61 3.64 -2.43
N ARG A 332 -24.49 2.86 -3.07
CA ARG A 332 -24.64 2.85 -4.53
C ARG A 332 -24.93 4.23 -5.12
N THR A 333 -25.67 5.05 -4.38
CA THR A 333 -25.99 6.42 -4.79
C THR A 333 -24.78 7.32 -4.73
N VAL A 334 -24.02 7.30 -3.62
CA VAL A 334 -22.83 8.12 -3.40
C VAL A 334 -21.68 7.72 -4.34
N THR A 335 -21.50 6.42 -4.59
CA THR A 335 -20.44 5.91 -5.48
C THR A 335 -20.86 5.82 -6.94
N ASN A 336 -22.09 6.26 -7.26
CA ASN A 336 -22.69 6.19 -8.60
C ASN A 336 -22.66 4.79 -9.24
N THR A 337 -22.89 3.75 -8.44
CA THR A 337 -22.98 2.34 -8.87
C THR A 337 -24.44 1.86 -8.92
N LYS A 338 -25.40 2.78 -9.06
CA LYS A 338 -26.86 2.63 -8.90
C LYS A 338 -27.50 1.46 -9.65
N SER A 339 -26.94 1.01 -10.76
CA SER A 339 -27.54 -0.06 -11.57
C SER A 339 -27.08 -1.48 -11.21
N GLY A 340 -26.11 -1.66 -10.30
CA GLY A 340 -25.48 -2.97 -10.05
C GLY A 340 -24.68 -3.54 -11.25
N ALA A 341 -24.93 -3.02 -12.45
CA ALA A 341 -24.15 -3.18 -13.65
C ALA A 341 -23.35 -1.90 -13.91
N PHE A 342 -22.04 -2.03 -13.98
CA PHE A 342 -21.15 -0.97 -14.44
C PHE A 342 -21.41 -0.69 -15.94
N ASN A 343 -21.64 0.58 -16.29
CA ASN A 343 -21.81 0.99 -17.69
C ASN A 343 -20.86 2.15 -18.00
N MET A 344 -19.88 1.85 -18.85
CA MET A 344 -18.81 2.74 -19.27
C MET A 344 -19.34 4.04 -19.91
N ALA A 345 -20.50 4.01 -20.56
CA ALA A 345 -21.06 5.15 -21.28
C ALA A 345 -21.74 6.20 -20.39
N LEU A 346 -22.01 5.89 -19.11
CA LEU A 346 -22.76 6.76 -18.20
C LEU A 346 -21.87 7.60 -17.26
N GLN A 347 -20.56 7.36 -17.21
CA GLN A 347 -19.66 8.00 -16.24
C GLN A 347 -19.04 9.33 -16.68
N ASP A 348 -19.10 9.72 -17.97
CA ASP A 348 -18.38 10.90 -18.46
C ASP A 348 -18.93 12.27 -17.97
N ASN A 349 -20.10 12.33 -17.33
CA ASN A 349 -20.80 13.61 -17.05
C ASN A 349 -21.45 13.74 -15.65
N ILE A 350 -21.10 12.92 -14.65
CA ILE A 350 -21.82 12.89 -13.36
C ILE A 350 -20.89 13.18 -12.18
N LEU A 351 -21.29 14.09 -11.27
CA LEU A 351 -20.59 14.38 -10.02
C LEU A 351 -20.30 13.08 -9.23
N GLY A 352 -19.04 12.88 -8.80
CA GLY A 352 -18.60 11.69 -8.03
C GLY A 352 -18.25 10.46 -8.88
N ALA A 353 -18.59 10.43 -10.17
CA ALA A 353 -18.13 9.41 -11.10
C ALA A 353 -16.61 9.54 -11.30
N GLY A 354 -15.85 8.74 -10.56
CA GLY A 354 -14.40 8.66 -10.71
C GLY A 354 -13.57 9.41 -9.68
N ASP A 355 -14.15 9.77 -8.53
CA ASP A 355 -13.35 10.10 -7.34
C ASP A 355 -12.69 8.81 -6.82
N ILE A 356 -11.41 8.63 -7.13
CA ILE A 356 -10.62 7.45 -6.76
C ILE A 356 -10.51 7.34 -5.23
N VAL A 357 -10.42 8.48 -4.53
CA VAL A 357 -10.31 8.54 -3.07
C VAL A 357 -11.63 8.09 -2.44
N LEU A 358 -12.79 8.53 -2.96
CA LEU A 358 -14.11 8.08 -2.49
C LEU A 358 -14.28 6.58 -2.65
N LEU A 359 -13.97 6.06 -3.84
CA LEU A 359 -14.18 4.67 -4.18
C LEU A 359 -13.25 3.77 -3.34
N SER A 360 -11.99 4.18 -3.15
CA SER A 360 -11.04 3.47 -2.30
C SER A 360 -11.43 3.48 -0.82
N TYR A 361 -11.95 4.61 -0.31
CA TYR A 361 -12.43 4.75 1.06
C TYR A 361 -13.55 3.74 1.36
N TRP A 362 -14.57 3.68 0.49
CA TRP A 362 -15.68 2.75 0.67
C TRP A 362 -15.31 1.29 0.40
N LEU A 363 -14.40 1.03 -0.54
CA LEU A 363 -13.87 -0.31 -0.78
C LEU A 363 -13.18 -0.88 0.47
N SER A 364 -12.38 -0.05 1.16
CA SER A 364 -11.78 -0.42 2.44
C SER A 364 -12.81 -0.56 3.56
N SER A 365 -13.78 0.35 3.64
CA SER A 365 -14.86 0.28 4.64
C SER A 365 -15.67 -1.02 4.51
N LEU A 366 -16.04 -1.43 3.29
CA LEU A 366 -16.73 -2.70 3.04
C LEU A 366 -15.89 -3.92 3.42
N GLN A 367 -14.57 -3.86 3.22
CA GLN A 367 -13.66 -4.90 3.66
C GLN A 367 -13.63 -5.05 5.19
N PHE A 368 -13.57 -3.95 5.93
CA PHE A 368 -13.66 -4.00 7.40
C PHE A 368 -15.02 -4.50 7.87
N LEU A 369 -16.11 -4.08 7.20
CA LEU A 369 -17.44 -4.58 7.50
C LEU A 369 -17.54 -6.10 7.27
N HIS A 370 -16.97 -6.59 6.16
CA HIS A 370 -16.85 -8.02 5.87
C HIS A 370 -16.05 -8.76 6.95
N PHE A 371 -14.94 -8.19 7.42
CA PHE A 371 -14.16 -8.75 8.51
C PHE A 371 -14.96 -8.91 9.80
N TYR A 372 -15.76 -7.90 10.17
CA TYR A 372 -16.59 -7.94 11.37
C TYR A 372 -17.75 -8.93 11.25
N PHE A 373 -18.39 -8.99 10.08
CA PHE A 373 -19.46 -9.97 9.81
C PHE A 373 -18.95 -11.41 9.85
N CYS A 374 -17.75 -11.68 9.31
CA CYS A 374 -17.12 -12.99 9.40
C CYS A 374 -16.82 -13.37 10.86
N LYS A 375 -16.25 -12.46 11.66
CA LYS A 375 -15.92 -12.73 13.06
C LYS A 375 -17.16 -12.98 13.94
N ASN A 376 -18.26 -12.29 13.68
CA ASN A 376 -19.51 -12.43 14.43
C ASN A 376 -20.50 -13.41 13.76
N GLU A 377 -20.04 -14.20 12.77
CA GLU A 377 -20.82 -15.20 12.03
C GLU A 377 -22.17 -14.73 11.44
N ILE A 378 -22.32 -13.44 11.15
CA ILE A 378 -23.59 -12.81 10.70
C ILE A 378 -24.13 -13.46 9.42
N TYR A 379 -23.27 -13.91 8.53
CA TYR A 379 -23.66 -14.52 7.25
C TYR A 379 -24.43 -15.83 7.40
N LYS A 380 -24.30 -16.54 8.54
CA LYS A 380 -25.10 -17.75 8.81
C LYS A 380 -26.59 -17.41 8.91
N THR A 381 -26.91 -16.24 9.45
CA THR A 381 -28.29 -15.76 9.62
C THR A 381 -28.75 -14.93 8.41
N TYR A 382 -27.86 -14.11 7.85
CA TYR A 382 -28.15 -13.20 6.74
C TYR A 382 -27.24 -13.49 5.54
N PRO A 383 -27.48 -14.59 4.80
CA PRO A 383 -26.61 -14.98 3.71
C PRO A 383 -26.65 -14.02 2.51
N MET A 384 -27.76 -13.29 2.33
CA MET A 384 -27.87 -12.26 1.29
C MET A 384 -26.90 -11.09 1.50
N PHE A 385 -26.48 -10.80 2.74
CA PHE A 385 -25.52 -9.73 3.01
C PHE A 385 -24.18 -10.00 2.34
N LEU A 386 -23.77 -11.28 2.26
CA LEU A 386 -22.52 -11.66 1.59
C LEU A 386 -22.61 -11.38 0.08
N GLN A 387 -23.73 -11.77 -0.56
CA GLN A 387 -23.95 -11.53 -1.99
C GLN A 387 -23.95 -10.04 -2.31
N GLU A 388 -24.62 -9.22 -1.50
CA GLU A 388 -24.64 -7.77 -1.67
C GLU A 388 -23.25 -7.15 -1.49
N LEU A 389 -22.46 -7.59 -0.50
CA LEU A 389 -21.08 -7.13 -0.34
C LEU A 389 -20.17 -7.49 -1.52
N ILE A 390 -20.35 -8.68 -2.10
CA ILE A 390 -19.65 -9.11 -3.32
C ILE A 390 -20.00 -8.17 -4.48
N ASN A 391 -21.30 -7.93 -4.71
CA ASN A 391 -21.78 -7.06 -5.77
C ASN A 391 -21.28 -5.61 -5.60
N LEU A 392 -21.34 -5.08 -4.37
CA LEU A 392 -20.84 -3.74 -4.06
C LEU A 392 -19.33 -3.66 -4.30
N SER A 393 -18.55 -4.62 -3.79
CA SER A 393 -17.09 -4.65 -3.98
C SER A 393 -16.71 -4.73 -5.46
N GLN A 394 -17.37 -5.60 -6.24
CA GLN A 394 -17.13 -5.70 -7.69
C GLN A 394 -17.42 -4.38 -8.40
N SER A 395 -18.56 -3.75 -8.08
CA SER A 395 -18.97 -2.49 -8.69
C SER A 395 -18.01 -1.34 -8.38
N LEU A 396 -17.45 -1.30 -7.17
CA LEU A 396 -16.44 -0.32 -6.75
C LEU A 396 -15.11 -0.58 -7.44
N ILE A 397 -14.64 -1.83 -7.49
CA ILE A 397 -13.41 -2.20 -8.21
C ILE A 397 -13.51 -1.82 -9.68
N ALA A 398 -14.65 -2.11 -10.33
CA ALA A 398 -14.88 -1.75 -11.73
C ALA A 398 -14.88 -0.23 -11.95
N SER A 399 -15.61 0.51 -11.12
CA SER A 399 -15.72 1.97 -11.22
C SER A 399 -14.38 2.68 -10.96
N LEU A 400 -13.62 2.18 -9.99
CA LEU A 400 -12.30 2.70 -9.66
C LEU A 400 -11.30 2.41 -10.78
N SER A 401 -11.29 1.16 -11.29
CA SER A 401 -10.44 0.77 -12.41
C SER A 401 -10.74 1.56 -13.67
N PHE A 402 -12.03 1.85 -13.93
CA PHE A 402 -12.43 2.68 -15.05
C PHE A 402 -12.00 4.14 -14.89
N SER A 403 -12.18 4.74 -13.71
CA SER A 403 -11.74 6.11 -13.46
C SER A 403 -10.26 6.32 -13.78
N ILE A 404 -9.42 5.38 -13.32
CA ILE A 404 -7.99 5.36 -13.63
C ILE A 404 -7.75 5.21 -15.12
N ASN A 405 -8.44 4.27 -15.77
CA ASN A 405 -8.26 4.03 -17.20
C ASN A 405 -8.76 5.19 -18.07
N SER A 406 -9.78 5.95 -17.65
CA SER A 406 -10.22 7.16 -18.36
C SER A 406 -9.11 8.20 -18.40
N ARG A 407 -8.41 8.41 -17.26
CA ARG A 407 -7.24 9.29 -17.18
C ARG A 407 -6.07 8.77 -18.01
N LEU A 408 -5.77 7.47 -17.93
CA LEU A 408 -4.71 6.86 -18.73
C LEU A 408 -5.00 6.91 -20.23
N ASN A 409 -6.26 6.74 -20.65
CA ASN A 409 -6.69 6.73 -22.05
C ASN A 409 -6.37 8.06 -22.77
N LEU A 410 -6.42 9.19 -22.07
CA LEU A 410 -6.01 10.49 -22.60
C LEU A 410 -4.50 10.55 -22.89
N LEU A 411 -3.70 9.78 -22.15
CA LEU A 411 -2.24 9.79 -22.23
C LEU A 411 -1.67 8.73 -23.21
N VAL A 412 -2.44 7.71 -23.60
CA VAL A 412 -1.93 6.56 -24.39
C VAL A 412 -1.28 6.98 -25.71
N ASP A 413 -1.91 7.88 -26.48
CA ASP A 413 -1.35 8.27 -27.78
C ASP A 413 -0.01 8.98 -27.62
N ASP A 414 0.06 9.96 -26.72
CA ASP A 414 1.24 10.81 -26.58
C ASP A 414 2.37 10.10 -25.82
N CYS A 415 2.06 9.45 -24.70
CA CYS A 415 3.06 8.87 -23.79
C CYS A 415 3.51 7.47 -24.19
N ILE A 416 2.66 6.66 -24.81
CA ILE A 416 2.97 5.25 -25.12
C ILE A 416 3.18 5.03 -26.62
N LEU A 417 2.27 5.50 -27.48
CA LEU A 417 2.29 5.16 -28.91
C LEU A 417 3.20 6.10 -29.74
N ASN A 418 3.18 7.40 -29.45
CA ASN A 418 3.91 8.41 -30.21
C ASN A 418 5.25 8.82 -29.58
N PHE A 419 5.43 8.61 -28.27
CA PHE A 419 6.66 8.97 -27.56
C PHE A 419 7.89 8.22 -28.09
N THR A 420 8.89 8.95 -28.55
CA THR A 420 10.15 8.40 -29.09
C THR A 420 11.36 9.09 -28.45
N ASN A 421 12.22 8.31 -27.77
CA ASN A 421 13.59 8.73 -27.43
C ASN A 421 14.61 8.34 -28.52
N LEU A 422 14.20 7.47 -29.46
CA LEU A 422 15.06 6.97 -30.54
C LEU A 422 15.01 7.92 -31.75
N VAL A 423 16.13 8.61 -31.99
CA VAL A 423 16.33 9.48 -33.16
C VAL A 423 16.05 8.74 -34.46
N ASP A 424 16.44 7.47 -34.54
CA ASP A 424 16.30 6.63 -35.74
C ASP A 424 14.84 6.34 -36.11
N VAL A 425 13.94 6.17 -35.14
CA VAL A 425 12.52 5.88 -35.38
C VAL A 425 11.80 7.07 -36.05
N SER A 426 12.24 8.29 -35.75
CA SER A 426 11.69 9.52 -36.35
C SER A 426 12.06 9.69 -37.83
N ASN A 427 13.15 9.04 -38.27
CA ASN A 427 13.71 9.14 -39.60
C ASN A 427 13.34 7.97 -40.53
N VAL A 428 12.56 7.00 -40.05
CA VAL A 428 12.15 5.81 -40.83
C VAL A 428 11.32 6.21 -42.04
N LEU A 429 11.77 5.78 -43.22
CA LEU A 429 11.05 5.94 -44.48
C LEU A 429 10.23 4.68 -44.78
N TYR A 430 9.00 4.86 -45.26
CA TYR A 430 8.12 3.76 -45.64
C TYR A 430 8.04 3.61 -47.16
N ALA A 431 8.02 2.37 -47.64
CA ALA A 431 8.08 2.05 -49.08
C ALA A 431 6.89 2.58 -49.90
N LYS A 432 5.79 2.98 -49.26
CA LYS A 432 4.58 3.54 -49.90
C LYS A 432 4.47 5.07 -49.76
N ASP A 433 5.34 5.71 -48.97
CA ASP A 433 5.28 7.14 -48.73
C ASP A 433 6.07 7.89 -49.82
N TRP A 434 5.48 8.95 -50.40
CA TRP A 434 6.12 9.80 -51.41
C TRP A 434 7.15 10.77 -50.80
N ASN A 435 8.01 10.28 -49.89
CA ASN A 435 9.03 11.06 -49.20
C ASN A 435 10.41 11.00 -49.88
N LEU A 436 10.45 10.85 -51.21
CA LEU A 436 11.67 10.80 -52.04
C LEU A 436 12.56 12.07 -51.98
N PHE A 437 12.10 13.14 -51.31
CA PHE A 437 12.82 14.41 -51.18
C PHE A 437 13.20 14.79 -49.74
N LYS A 438 12.89 13.96 -48.74
CA LYS A 438 13.43 14.20 -47.38
C LYS A 438 14.91 13.82 -47.39
N LYS A 439 15.80 14.82 -47.29
CA LYS A 439 17.21 14.58 -46.99
C LYS A 439 17.28 13.78 -45.70
N ASN A 440 17.90 12.60 -45.72
CA ASN A 440 18.29 11.88 -44.52
C ASN A 440 19.02 12.88 -43.62
N LYS A 441 18.43 13.25 -42.48
CA LYS A 441 19.24 13.81 -41.40
C LYS A 441 20.19 12.68 -41.04
N SER A 442 21.46 12.85 -41.41
CA SER A 442 22.54 11.99 -40.96
C SER A 442 22.35 11.72 -39.47
N HIS A 443 22.60 10.48 -39.05
CA HIS A 443 22.83 10.20 -37.63
C HIS A 443 23.71 11.29 -37.01
N PRO A 444 23.53 11.58 -35.71
CA PRO A 444 24.40 12.48 -34.97
C PRO A 444 25.81 11.90 -34.89
N ASN A 445 26.55 11.95 -35.99
CA ASN A 445 27.96 11.60 -36.10
C ASN A 445 28.82 12.87 -35.94
N ASN A 446 28.20 14.00 -35.61
CA ASN A 446 28.89 15.24 -35.33
C ASN A 446 29.18 15.31 -33.82
N TYR A 447 30.40 15.71 -33.47
CA TYR A 447 30.89 15.81 -32.09
C TYR A 447 29.92 16.59 -31.17
N ASP A 448 29.24 17.60 -31.73
CA ASP A 448 28.26 18.43 -31.02
C ASP A 448 27.00 17.68 -30.59
N ASP A 449 26.54 16.69 -31.35
CA ASP A 449 25.36 15.90 -30.98
C ASP A 449 25.67 14.89 -29.87
N ILE A 450 26.90 14.34 -29.86
CA ILE A 450 27.41 13.49 -28.77
C ILE A 450 27.54 14.32 -27.49
N LEU A 451 28.03 15.57 -27.61
CA LEU A 451 28.06 16.52 -26.50
C LEU A 451 26.66 16.83 -25.98
N ASN A 452 25.69 17.07 -26.85
CA ASN A 452 24.31 17.33 -26.45
C ASN A 452 23.66 16.14 -25.72
N THR A 453 24.05 14.89 -26.02
CA THR A 453 23.60 13.71 -25.24
C THR A 453 24.27 13.56 -23.88
N LEU A 454 25.37 14.26 -23.62
CA LEU A 454 26.08 14.23 -22.33
C LEU A 454 25.56 15.31 -21.36
N PHE A 455 24.76 16.25 -21.84
CA PHE A 455 24.11 17.28 -21.01
C PHE A 455 22.67 16.88 -20.67
N PRO A 456 22.17 17.26 -19.48
CA PRO A 456 20.78 17.02 -19.12
C PRO A 456 19.84 17.68 -20.16
N PRO A 457 18.72 17.02 -20.49
CA PRO A 457 17.78 17.52 -21.50
C PRO A 457 17.22 18.89 -21.10
N SER A 458 16.88 19.70 -22.10
CA SER A 458 16.29 21.02 -21.89
C SER A 458 14.93 20.95 -21.16
N GLN A 459 14.53 22.02 -20.46
CA GLN A 459 13.23 22.06 -19.76
C GLN A 459 12.05 21.73 -20.69
N ASP A 460 12.07 22.20 -21.93
CA ASP A 460 11.04 21.90 -22.93
C ASP A 460 11.01 20.41 -23.33
N GLU A 461 12.13 19.70 -23.23
CA GLU A 461 12.22 18.26 -23.47
C GLU A 461 11.77 17.42 -22.27
N LEU A 462 12.05 17.89 -21.06
CA LEU A 462 11.52 17.29 -19.82
C LEU A 462 10.00 17.41 -19.71
N ILE A 463 9.41 18.46 -20.30
CA ILE A 463 7.96 18.70 -20.30
C ILE A 463 7.23 17.83 -21.36
N LYS A 464 7.96 17.17 -22.28
CA LYS A 464 7.33 16.29 -23.28
C LYS A 464 6.59 15.14 -22.59
N PRO A 465 5.39 14.77 -23.08
CA PRO A 465 4.62 13.67 -22.52
C PRO A 465 5.38 12.35 -22.66
N SER A 466 5.91 11.84 -21.55
CA SER A 466 6.70 10.61 -21.48
C SER A 466 5.91 9.48 -20.78
N PRO A 467 6.35 8.22 -20.92
CA PRO A 467 5.79 7.10 -20.17
C PRO A 467 5.74 7.35 -18.65
N ILE A 468 6.58 8.24 -18.12
CA ILE A 468 6.60 8.61 -16.69
C ILE A 468 5.25 9.17 -16.24
N ARG A 469 4.59 10.02 -17.03
CA ARG A 469 3.25 10.54 -16.69
C ARG A 469 2.22 9.41 -16.59
N TYR A 470 2.40 8.38 -17.41
CA TYR A 470 1.58 7.18 -17.37
C TYR A 470 1.80 6.39 -16.07
N LEU A 471 3.05 6.26 -15.64
CA LEU A 471 3.44 5.62 -14.38
C LEU A 471 2.97 6.40 -13.14
N GLN A 472 3.01 7.73 -13.18
CA GLN A 472 2.55 8.59 -12.08
C GLN A 472 1.07 8.33 -11.74
N VAL A 473 0.21 8.12 -12.75
CA VAL A 473 -1.20 7.79 -12.51
C VAL A 473 -1.36 6.41 -11.87
N LEU A 474 -0.55 5.42 -12.25
CA LEU A 474 -0.54 4.08 -11.63
C LEU A 474 -0.02 4.13 -10.19
N SER A 475 1.05 4.89 -9.92
CA SER A 475 1.58 5.10 -8.56
C SER A 475 0.60 5.86 -7.67
N ALA A 476 -0.13 6.83 -8.20
CA ALA A 476 -1.17 7.52 -7.45
C ALA A 476 -2.29 6.56 -7.01
N LEU A 477 -2.67 5.59 -7.86
CA LEU A 477 -3.60 4.54 -7.47
C LEU A 477 -3.04 3.68 -6.33
N ASP A 478 -1.80 3.19 -6.46
CA ASP A 478 -1.15 2.38 -5.42
C ASP A 478 -1.12 3.10 -4.07
N TYR A 479 -0.75 4.39 -4.10
CA TYR A 479 -0.71 5.23 -2.92
C TYR A 479 -2.09 5.41 -2.25
N VAL A 480 -3.13 5.73 -3.02
CA VAL A 480 -4.48 5.90 -2.47
C VAL A 480 -5.02 4.60 -1.83
N LEU A 481 -4.76 3.45 -2.48
CA LEU A 481 -5.15 2.15 -1.92
C LEU A 481 -4.40 1.85 -0.60
N LYS A 482 -3.14 2.25 -0.49
CA LYS A 482 -2.33 2.11 0.73
C LYS A 482 -2.80 3.02 1.86
N ILE A 483 -3.12 4.29 1.58
CA ILE A 483 -3.64 5.24 2.60
C ILE A 483 -4.89 4.69 3.25
N HIS A 484 -5.85 4.21 2.46
CA HIS A 484 -7.08 3.64 2.99
C HIS A 484 -6.92 2.19 3.47
N LYS A 485 -5.71 1.63 3.48
CA LYS A 485 -5.43 0.28 3.97
C LYS A 485 -6.30 -0.79 3.31
N VAL A 486 -6.48 -0.69 1.99
CA VAL A 486 -7.15 -1.74 1.20
C VAL A 486 -6.29 -3.00 1.26
N HIS A 487 -6.90 -4.17 1.47
CA HIS A 487 -6.15 -5.43 1.55
C HIS A 487 -5.47 -5.76 0.23
N GLN A 488 -4.24 -6.26 0.28
CA GLN A 488 -3.42 -6.60 -0.89
C GLN A 488 -4.18 -7.47 -1.92
N PHE A 489 -5.01 -8.41 -1.47
CA PHE A 489 -5.82 -9.22 -2.36
C PHE A 489 -6.82 -8.42 -3.22
N VAL A 490 -7.47 -7.42 -2.64
CA VAL A 490 -8.37 -6.51 -3.37
C VAL A 490 -7.57 -5.55 -4.25
N GLN A 491 -6.37 -5.15 -3.81
CA GLN A 491 -5.45 -4.37 -4.64
C GLN A 491 -5.05 -5.14 -5.92
N ILE A 492 -4.66 -6.43 -5.83
CA ILE A 492 -4.34 -7.24 -7.02
C ILE A 492 -5.55 -7.37 -7.94
N GLN A 493 -6.75 -7.61 -7.40
CA GLN A 493 -7.97 -7.65 -8.23
C GLN A 493 -8.21 -6.32 -8.96
N THR A 494 -7.98 -5.21 -8.28
CA THR A 494 -8.11 -3.86 -8.87
C THR A 494 -7.07 -3.63 -9.96
N PHE A 495 -5.78 -3.87 -9.68
CA PHE A 495 -4.73 -3.74 -10.68
C PHE A 495 -4.91 -4.69 -11.85
N SER A 496 -5.35 -5.93 -11.63
CA SER A 496 -5.68 -6.89 -12.69
C SER A 496 -6.66 -6.29 -13.70
N LEU A 497 -7.76 -5.69 -13.22
CA LEU A 497 -8.73 -5.04 -14.09
C LEU A 497 -8.17 -3.77 -14.76
N VAL A 498 -7.36 -2.98 -14.04
CA VAL A 498 -6.67 -1.82 -14.62
C VAL A 498 -5.77 -2.23 -15.79
N PHE A 499 -4.90 -3.23 -15.60
CA PHE A 499 -3.99 -3.72 -16.64
C PHE A 499 -4.72 -4.39 -17.80
N TYR A 500 -5.83 -5.07 -17.53
CA TYR A 500 -6.69 -5.61 -18.58
C TYR A 500 -7.26 -4.50 -19.49
N TYR A 501 -7.81 -3.43 -18.91
CA TYR A 501 -8.33 -2.29 -19.67
C TYR A 501 -7.24 -1.54 -20.43
N LEU A 502 -6.11 -1.28 -19.77
CA LEU A 502 -4.92 -0.70 -20.38
C LEU A 502 -4.49 -1.53 -21.61
N ASN A 503 -4.40 -2.84 -21.47
CA ASN A 503 -4.04 -3.74 -22.56
C ASN A 503 -5.07 -3.65 -23.70
N CYS A 504 -6.37 -3.66 -23.39
CA CYS A 504 -7.43 -3.51 -24.38
C CYS A 504 -7.31 -2.18 -25.15
N ILE A 505 -7.07 -1.07 -24.47
CA ILE A 505 -6.94 0.26 -25.09
C ILE A 505 -5.73 0.31 -26.01
N ILE A 506 -4.55 -0.11 -25.53
CA ILE A 506 -3.30 -0.08 -26.30
C ILE A 506 -3.43 -1.04 -27.50
N PHE A 507 -3.84 -2.28 -27.27
CA PHE A 507 -4.00 -3.30 -28.31
C PHE A 507 -4.97 -2.85 -29.40
N ASN A 508 -6.16 -2.38 -29.00
CA ASN A 508 -7.20 -1.98 -29.95
C ASN A 508 -6.78 -0.75 -30.78
N ARG A 509 -6.01 0.18 -30.20
CA ARG A 509 -5.44 1.33 -30.94
C ARG A 509 -4.41 0.87 -31.98
N ILE A 510 -3.52 -0.05 -31.62
CA ILE A 510 -2.50 -0.60 -32.54
C ILE A 510 -3.17 -1.35 -33.69
N ILE A 511 -4.09 -2.28 -33.41
CA ILE A 511 -4.72 -3.12 -34.46
C ILE A 511 -5.78 -2.38 -35.31
N SER A 512 -6.19 -1.18 -34.88
CA SER A 512 -7.10 -0.33 -35.65
C SER A 512 -6.37 0.53 -36.68
N GLN A 513 -5.11 0.91 -36.41
CA GLN A 513 -4.42 1.94 -37.17
C GLN A 513 -3.12 1.43 -37.80
N SER A 514 -3.04 1.48 -39.12
CA SER A 514 -1.83 1.06 -39.86
C SER A 514 -0.58 1.89 -39.54
N LYS A 515 -0.71 3.10 -38.97
CA LYS A 515 0.44 3.95 -38.60
C LYS A 515 1.32 3.35 -37.49
N TYR A 516 0.77 2.45 -36.68
CA TYR A 516 1.51 1.81 -35.58
C TYR A 516 2.05 0.42 -35.97
N CYS A 517 1.64 -0.12 -37.12
CA CYS A 517 2.02 -1.45 -37.58
C CYS A 517 3.26 -1.40 -38.50
N SER A 518 4.43 -1.15 -37.92
CA SER A 518 5.73 -1.31 -38.58
C SER A 518 6.76 -1.85 -37.59
N ARG A 519 7.90 -2.35 -38.09
CA ARG A 519 8.96 -2.90 -37.24
C ARG A 519 9.51 -1.86 -36.25
N SER A 520 9.82 -0.66 -36.71
CA SER A 520 10.39 0.41 -35.88
C SER A 520 9.39 0.95 -34.87
N LYS A 521 8.11 1.10 -35.25
CA LYS A 521 7.05 1.50 -34.29
C LYS A 521 6.80 0.41 -33.26
N ALA A 522 6.86 -0.86 -33.65
CA ALA A 522 6.71 -1.96 -32.71
C ALA A 522 7.84 -1.99 -31.66
N LEU A 523 9.08 -1.74 -32.09
CA LEU A 523 10.23 -1.64 -31.17
C LEU A 523 10.07 -0.47 -30.19
N GLN A 524 9.69 0.71 -30.70
CA GLN A 524 9.44 1.89 -29.88
C GLN A 524 8.35 1.64 -28.83
N ILE A 525 7.18 1.14 -29.25
CA ILE A 525 6.08 0.87 -28.32
C ILE A 525 6.48 -0.22 -27.31
N ARG A 526 7.27 -1.22 -27.72
CA ARG A 526 7.76 -2.27 -26.82
C ARG A 526 8.67 -1.73 -25.72
N LEU A 527 9.51 -0.73 -26.02
CA LEU A 527 10.35 -0.03 -25.02
C LEU A 527 9.49 0.81 -24.07
N ASN A 528 8.45 1.48 -24.57
CA ASN A 528 7.55 2.24 -23.71
C ASN A 528 6.70 1.32 -22.82
N ILE A 529 6.36 0.11 -23.28
CA ILE A 529 5.67 -0.89 -22.45
C ILE A 529 6.62 -1.52 -21.42
N SER A 530 7.93 -1.66 -21.71
CA SER A 530 8.85 -2.18 -20.69
C SER A 530 8.97 -1.28 -19.47
N THR A 531 8.77 0.04 -19.61
CA THR A 531 8.72 0.92 -18.42
C THR A 531 7.54 0.59 -17.50
N ILE A 532 6.42 0.10 -18.04
CA ILE A 532 5.28 -0.40 -17.27
C ILE A 532 5.64 -1.76 -16.63
N GLU A 533 6.35 -2.64 -17.34
CA GLU A 533 6.86 -3.91 -16.78
C GLU A 533 7.84 -3.66 -15.62
N ASP A 534 8.70 -2.64 -15.74
CA ASP A 534 9.66 -2.26 -14.70
C ASP A 534 8.95 -1.65 -13.49
N TRP A 535 7.96 -0.79 -13.70
CA TRP A 535 7.10 -0.29 -12.62
C TRP A 535 6.43 -1.44 -11.85
N LEU A 536 5.94 -2.45 -12.56
CA LEU A 536 5.35 -3.66 -11.98
C LEU A 536 6.35 -4.49 -11.17
N ARG A 537 7.66 -4.44 -11.50
CA ARG A 537 8.71 -5.10 -10.71
C ARG A 537 8.99 -4.34 -9.42
N ILE A 538 9.03 -3.00 -9.49
CA ILE A 538 9.27 -2.12 -8.34
C ILE A 538 8.12 -2.25 -7.32
N HIS A 539 6.87 -2.21 -7.80
CA HIS A 539 5.68 -2.27 -6.95
C HIS A 539 5.18 -3.71 -6.72
N ASN A 540 6.03 -4.71 -6.92
CA ASN A 540 5.61 -6.10 -6.87
C ASN A 540 5.30 -6.55 -5.44
N PHE A 541 4.15 -7.18 -5.24
CA PHE A 541 3.81 -7.85 -3.99
C PHE A 541 3.06 -9.15 -4.27
N LYS A 542 2.95 -9.99 -3.24
CA LYS A 542 2.29 -11.30 -3.33
C LYS A 542 1.43 -11.55 -2.11
N VAL A 543 0.22 -12.05 -2.35
CA VAL A 543 -0.73 -12.42 -1.30
C VAL A 543 -0.46 -13.84 -0.83
N ASN A 544 -0.56 -14.06 0.48
CA ASN A 544 -0.42 -15.38 1.08
C ASN A 544 -1.65 -16.24 0.79
N LYS A 545 -1.44 -17.38 0.13
CA LYS A 545 -2.51 -18.32 -0.18
C LYS A 545 -2.93 -19.09 1.09
N PRO A 546 -4.22 -19.09 1.47
CA PRO A 546 -4.70 -19.90 2.58
C PRO A 546 -4.78 -21.39 2.19
N ASP A 547 -4.61 -22.28 3.18
CA ASP A 547 -4.69 -23.74 3.01
C ASP A 547 -6.08 -24.19 2.55
N THR A 548 -7.12 -23.54 3.06
CA THR A 548 -8.52 -23.78 2.70
C THR A 548 -9.11 -22.58 1.98
N ILE A 549 -9.15 -22.67 0.65
CA ILE A 549 -9.88 -21.74 -0.20
C ILE A 549 -11.34 -22.22 -0.26
N SER A 550 -12.25 -21.61 0.49
CA SER A 550 -13.68 -21.98 0.39
C SER A 550 -14.58 -20.83 0.83
N ILE A 551 -14.79 -19.86 -0.06
CA ILE A 551 -15.86 -18.85 0.12
C ILE A 551 -17.23 -19.54 0.15
N ASP A 552 -17.39 -20.62 -0.63
CA ASP A 552 -18.59 -21.46 -0.73
C ASP A 552 -18.97 -22.20 0.58
N LYS A 553 -18.12 -22.16 1.62
CA LYS A 553 -18.44 -22.77 2.94
C LYS A 553 -19.03 -21.77 3.93
N LEU A 554 -19.05 -20.48 3.62
CA LEU A 554 -19.58 -19.46 4.53
C LEU A 554 -21.12 -19.47 4.55
N VAL A 555 -21.75 -19.87 3.44
CA VAL A 555 -23.19 -19.74 3.20
C VAL A 555 -23.68 -20.89 2.31
N ASP A 556 -24.85 -21.46 2.63
CA ASP A 556 -25.50 -22.54 1.87
C ASP A 556 -26.30 -22.05 0.63
N ILE A 557 -25.85 -20.97 -0.02
CA ILE A 557 -26.53 -20.35 -1.17
C ILE A 557 -25.57 -20.23 -2.35
N GLN A 558 -26.11 -20.40 -3.56
CA GLN A 558 -25.35 -20.17 -4.78
C GLN A 558 -25.04 -18.67 -4.94
N LEU A 559 -23.77 -18.31 -4.78
CA LEU A 559 -23.30 -16.95 -4.99
C LEU A 559 -23.11 -16.65 -6.48
N HIS A 560 -23.33 -15.39 -6.85
CA HIS A 560 -23.11 -14.84 -8.18
C HIS A 560 -21.95 -13.85 -8.18
N ASN A 561 -21.31 -13.65 -9.34
CA ASN A 561 -20.14 -12.77 -9.51
C ASN A 561 -18.93 -13.16 -8.66
N VAL A 562 -18.83 -14.43 -8.27
CA VAL A 562 -17.70 -14.98 -7.52
C VAL A 562 -16.70 -15.65 -8.46
N LEU A 563 -15.40 -15.47 -8.19
CA LEU A 563 -14.33 -16.16 -8.91
C LEU A 563 -14.42 -17.69 -8.76
N ASN A 564 -14.12 -18.40 -9.84
CA ASN A 564 -14.14 -19.85 -9.85
C ASN A 564 -12.94 -20.46 -9.11
N VAL A 565 -13.15 -21.61 -8.46
CA VAL A 565 -12.07 -22.37 -7.79
C VAL A 565 -11.55 -23.47 -8.71
N LYS A 566 -10.98 -23.07 -9.86
CA LYS A 566 -10.32 -23.99 -10.81
C LYS A 566 -8.80 -23.82 -10.78
N PRO A 567 -8.02 -24.88 -11.09
CA PRO A 567 -6.55 -24.85 -11.06
C PRO A 567 -5.91 -24.00 -12.16
N GLU A 568 -6.67 -23.58 -13.17
CA GLU A 568 -6.15 -22.82 -14.31
C GLU A 568 -5.80 -21.38 -13.91
N LEU A 569 -4.64 -20.89 -14.35
CA LEU A 569 -4.12 -19.55 -14.03
C LEU A 569 -4.69 -18.50 -14.98
N ILE A 570 -5.99 -18.24 -14.83
CA ILE A 570 -6.78 -17.34 -15.68
C ILE A 570 -7.50 -16.32 -14.78
N PRO A 571 -7.70 -15.05 -15.21
CA PRO A 571 -8.37 -14.02 -14.42
C PRO A 571 -9.78 -14.35 -13.88
N ASP A 572 -10.48 -15.33 -14.45
CA ASP A 572 -11.80 -15.79 -13.96
C ASP A 572 -11.70 -16.75 -12.75
N ASN A 573 -10.49 -17.18 -12.42
CA ASN A 573 -10.23 -18.13 -11.36
C ASN A 573 -9.50 -17.47 -10.18
N LEU A 574 -9.84 -17.88 -8.97
CA LEU A 574 -9.28 -17.33 -7.75
C LEU A 574 -7.76 -17.50 -7.65
N ILE A 575 -7.24 -18.64 -8.11
CA ILE A 575 -5.82 -19.02 -7.96
C ILE A 575 -4.89 -18.04 -8.70
N PHE A 576 -5.39 -17.41 -9.77
CA PHE A 576 -4.66 -16.39 -10.52
C PHE A 576 -4.25 -15.19 -9.64
N TYR A 577 -5.11 -14.75 -8.73
CA TYR A 577 -4.87 -13.57 -7.88
C TYR A 577 -3.91 -13.84 -6.70
N TYR A 578 -3.49 -15.09 -6.49
CA TYR A 578 -2.43 -15.44 -5.54
C TYR A 578 -1.03 -15.45 -6.18
N GLN A 579 -0.93 -15.15 -7.48
CA GLN A 579 0.33 -14.86 -8.12
C GLN A 579 0.86 -13.48 -7.69
N SER A 580 2.11 -13.20 -8.01
CA SER A 580 2.67 -11.86 -7.77
C SER A 580 1.99 -10.82 -8.68
N LEU A 581 1.90 -9.56 -8.23
CA LEU A 581 1.34 -8.48 -9.04
C LEU A 581 2.03 -8.38 -10.41
N TYR A 582 3.36 -8.55 -10.46
CA TYR A 582 4.11 -8.59 -11.71
C TYR A 582 3.63 -9.69 -12.65
N SER A 583 3.37 -10.90 -12.14
CA SER A 583 2.88 -12.02 -12.96
C SER A 583 1.49 -11.72 -13.54
N VAL A 584 0.59 -11.14 -12.73
CA VAL A 584 -0.75 -10.75 -13.15
C VAL A 584 -0.71 -9.65 -14.21
N GLY A 585 0.06 -8.59 -13.97
CA GLY A 585 0.23 -7.49 -14.94
C GLY A 585 0.85 -7.95 -16.25
N LYS A 586 1.90 -8.80 -16.19
CA LYS A 586 2.53 -9.39 -17.37
C LYS A 586 1.57 -10.27 -18.17
N TYR A 587 0.73 -11.06 -17.49
CA TYR A 587 -0.30 -11.87 -18.15
C TYR A 587 -1.26 -11.00 -18.96
N HIS A 588 -1.74 -9.88 -18.39
CA HIS A 588 -2.65 -8.99 -19.12
C HIS A 588 -1.98 -8.29 -20.30
N LEU A 589 -0.71 -7.88 -20.16
CA LEU A 589 0.05 -7.23 -21.23
C LEU A 589 0.52 -8.19 -22.35
N SER A 590 0.45 -9.50 -22.14
CA SER A 590 1.01 -10.52 -23.05
C SER A 590 0.50 -10.37 -24.47
N THR A 591 -0.80 -10.16 -24.66
CA THR A 591 -1.43 -10.04 -26.00
C THR A 591 -0.85 -8.88 -26.79
N THR A 592 -0.62 -7.72 -26.16
CA THR A 592 0.03 -6.58 -26.82
C THR A 592 1.50 -6.85 -27.08
N ILE A 593 2.21 -7.48 -26.14
CA ILE A 593 3.64 -7.81 -26.30
C ILE A 593 3.83 -8.79 -27.47
N GLU A 594 3.02 -9.85 -27.55
CA GLU A 594 3.06 -10.83 -28.65
C GLU A 594 2.72 -10.17 -30.00
N LEU A 595 1.75 -9.25 -30.04
CA LEU A 595 1.47 -8.46 -31.25
C LEU A 595 2.68 -7.64 -31.70
N LEU A 596 3.36 -6.98 -30.76
CA LEU A 596 4.56 -6.19 -31.05
C LEU A 596 5.75 -7.07 -31.47
N GLN A 597 5.89 -8.27 -30.91
CA GLN A 597 6.87 -9.26 -31.34
C GLN A 597 6.58 -9.73 -32.77
N TRP A 598 5.30 -10.02 -33.08
CA TRP A 598 4.87 -10.40 -34.42
C TRP A 598 5.22 -9.33 -35.46
N LEU A 599 4.95 -8.06 -35.16
CA LEU A 599 5.31 -6.93 -36.04
C LEU A 599 6.82 -6.82 -36.31
N GLN A 600 7.65 -7.29 -35.38
CA GLN A 600 9.11 -7.25 -35.51
C GLN A 600 9.69 -8.43 -36.29
N CYS A 601 9.09 -9.61 -36.19
CA CYS A 601 9.62 -10.83 -36.80
C CYS A 601 8.97 -11.20 -38.14
N MET A 602 7.73 -10.77 -38.43
CA MET A 602 6.95 -11.32 -39.55
C MET A 602 7.63 -11.25 -40.92
N THR A 603 8.32 -10.16 -41.25
CA THR A 603 8.98 -9.97 -42.55
C THR A 603 10.26 -10.78 -42.71
N SER A 604 10.84 -11.24 -41.60
CA SER A 604 12.03 -12.11 -41.60
C SER A 604 11.71 -13.57 -41.92
N LEU A 605 10.44 -13.97 -41.81
CA LEU A 605 10.00 -15.36 -42.00
C LEU A 605 9.99 -15.74 -43.49
N SER A 606 10.83 -16.70 -43.86
CA SER A 606 10.95 -17.20 -45.23
C SER A 606 10.06 -18.42 -45.50
N ASP A 607 9.87 -19.30 -44.52
CA ASP A 607 9.37 -20.67 -44.75
C ASP A 607 8.18 -21.02 -43.84
N GLU A 608 7.36 -21.99 -44.27
CA GLU A 608 6.14 -22.39 -43.57
C GLU A 608 6.42 -22.97 -42.17
N GLU A 609 7.50 -23.73 -42.03
CA GLU A 609 7.92 -24.30 -40.74
C GLU A 609 8.30 -23.21 -39.74
N SER A 610 9.04 -22.18 -40.18
CA SER A 610 9.41 -21.04 -39.34
C SER A 610 8.19 -20.24 -38.90
N LEU A 611 7.20 -20.08 -39.79
CA LEU A 611 5.94 -19.43 -39.47
C LEU A 611 5.16 -20.20 -38.39
N ILE A 612 4.99 -21.52 -38.57
CA ILE A 612 4.26 -22.36 -37.62
C ILE A 612 4.97 -22.36 -36.25
N ASN A 613 6.30 -22.48 -36.24
CA ASN A 613 7.08 -22.43 -35.00
C ASN A 613 6.92 -21.09 -34.27
N THR A 614 6.89 -19.97 -35.01
CA THR A 614 6.67 -18.64 -34.43
C THR A 614 5.25 -18.50 -33.87
N ILE A 615 4.23 -18.96 -34.61
CA ILE A 615 2.84 -18.88 -34.15
C ILE A 615 2.62 -19.74 -32.89
N ASN A 616 3.23 -20.92 -32.82
CA ASN A 616 3.14 -21.81 -31.65
C ASN A 616 3.83 -21.24 -30.40
N GLN A 617 4.64 -20.19 -30.51
CA GLN A 617 5.23 -19.50 -29.35
C GLN A 617 4.29 -18.44 -28.76
N PHE A 618 3.22 -18.07 -29.46
CA PHE A 618 2.24 -17.10 -28.98
C PHE A 618 1.11 -17.82 -28.26
N ASP A 619 0.94 -17.50 -26.97
CA ASP A 619 -0.11 -18.10 -26.14
C ASP A 619 -1.43 -17.30 -26.29
N SER A 620 -1.34 -16.00 -26.54
CA SER A 620 -2.45 -15.05 -26.38
C SER A 620 -3.02 -14.59 -27.72
N LEU A 621 -2.16 -14.40 -28.73
CA LEU A 621 -2.49 -13.83 -30.03
C LEU A 621 -3.15 -14.87 -30.96
N ASN A 622 -4.29 -14.51 -31.55
CA ASN A 622 -5.07 -15.44 -32.37
C ASN A 622 -4.83 -15.29 -33.88
N TYR A 623 -5.26 -16.31 -34.64
CA TYR A 623 -5.10 -16.31 -36.11
C TYR A 623 -5.81 -15.14 -36.83
N TYR A 624 -6.93 -14.64 -36.31
CA TYR A 624 -7.67 -13.51 -36.92
C TYR A 624 -6.86 -12.21 -36.83
N GLN A 625 -6.22 -11.97 -35.69
CA GLN A 625 -5.37 -10.81 -35.44
C GLN A 625 -4.10 -10.87 -36.31
N LEU A 626 -3.42 -12.02 -36.33
CA LEU A 626 -2.26 -12.27 -37.19
C LEU A 626 -2.56 -12.01 -38.67
N PHE A 627 -3.70 -12.52 -39.16
CA PHE A 627 -4.11 -12.34 -40.55
C PHE A 627 -4.44 -10.88 -40.88
N LYS A 628 -5.15 -10.17 -40.00
CA LYS A 628 -5.48 -8.75 -40.22
C LYS A 628 -4.22 -7.89 -40.33
N VAL A 629 -3.27 -8.11 -39.43
CA VAL A 629 -1.99 -7.37 -39.39
C VAL A 629 -1.19 -7.60 -40.67
N SER A 630 -0.93 -8.87 -41.01
CA SER A 630 -0.10 -9.25 -42.16
C SER A 630 -0.72 -8.89 -43.52
N ASN A 631 -2.05 -8.94 -43.64
CA ASN A 631 -2.73 -8.72 -44.92
C ASN A 631 -3.05 -7.24 -45.19
N LYS A 632 -3.43 -6.46 -44.17
CA LYS A 632 -4.00 -5.11 -44.37
C LYS A 632 -3.22 -4.00 -43.68
N LEU A 633 -2.70 -4.22 -42.49
CA LEU A 633 -2.23 -3.13 -41.63
C LEU A 633 -0.73 -2.86 -41.73
N TYR A 634 0.09 -3.87 -42.00
CA TYR A 634 1.54 -3.73 -41.95
C TYR A 634 2.09 -2.73 -42.98
N LYS A 635 2.94 -1.81 -42.51
CA LYS A 635 3.68 -0.84 -43.31
C LYS A 635 5.14 -1.26 -43.41
N TYR A 636 5.55 -1.58 -44.62
CA TYR A 636 6.92 -1.95 -44.94
C TYR A 636 7.84 -0.74 -44.95
N GLU A 637 8.98 -0.88 -44.27
CA GLU A 637 10.08 0.08 -44.28
C GLU A 637 10.85 0.02 -45.61
N VAL A 638 11.61 1.06 -45.92
CA VAL A 638 12.53 1.04 -47.08
C VAL A 638 13.59 -0.03 -46.85
N ASP A 639 13.89 -0.83 -47.88
CA ASP A 639 14.80 -1.99 -47.85
C ASP A 639 14.30 -3.24 -47.08
N GLU A 640 13.03 -3.24 -46.64
CA GLU A 640 12.43 -4.41 -45.98
C GLU A 640 11.80 -5.41 -46.99
N PRO A 641 12.03 -6.73 -46.85
CA PRO A 641 11.38 -7.73 -47.69
C PRO A 641 9.87 -7.80 -47.42
N LYS A 642 9.09 -7.93 -48.50
CA LYS A 642 7.64 -8.11 -48.38
C LYS A 642 7.29 -9.50 -47.88
N PHE A 643 6.31 -9.58 -46.98
CA PHE A 643 5.80 -10.85 -46.48
C PHE A 643 5.24 -11.71 -47.63
N LYS A 644 5.68 -12.97 -47.72
CA LYS A 644 5.34 -13.86 -48.84
C LYS A 644 3.83 -14.14 -48.87
N LYS A 645 3.21 -14.02 -50.05
CA LYS A 645 1.76 -14.28 -50.25
C LYS A 645 1.35 -15.70 -49.84
N ASN A 646 2.21 -16.70 -50.06
CA ASN A 646 1.95 -18.08 -49.71
C ASN A 646 1.79 -18.25 -48.18
N LEU A 647 2.67 -17.61 -47.40
CA LEU A 647 2.60 -17.60 -45.94
C LEU A 647 1.33 -16.92 -45.44
N ASN A 648 0.93 -15.81 -46.06
CA ASN A 648 -0.33 -15.14 -45.70
C ASN A 648 -1.56 -16.01 -46.00
N ASN A 649 -1.54 -16.77 -47.10
CA ASN A 649 -2.59 -17.75 -47.40
C ASN A 649 -2.60 -18.90 -46.39
N LEU A 650 -1.44 -19.33 -45.89
CA LEU A 650 -1.35 -20.33 -44.83
C LEU A 650 -2.01 -19.84 -43.54
N ILE A 651 -1.72 -18.61 -43.08
CA ILE A 651 -2.39 -18.00 -41.92
C ILE A 651 -3.90 -17.96 -42.13
N LYS A 652 -4.37 -17.58 -43.33
CA LYS A 652 -5.80 -17.57 -43.66
C LYS A 652 -6.44 -18.96 -43.57
N ASN A 653 -5.73 -20.01 -44.00
CA ASN A 653 -6.22 -21.38 -43.92
C ASN A 653 -6.31 -21.84 -42.45
N LEU A 654 -5.27 -21.56 -41.65
CA LEU A 654 -5.26 -21.85 -40.22
C LEU A 654 -6.40 -21.11 -39.47
N MET A 655 -6.62 -19.85 -39.81
CA MET A 655 -7.73 -19.05 -39.29
C MET A 655 -9.09 -19.72 -39.58
N ASN A 656 -9.32 -20.19 -40.81
CA ASN A 656 -10.59 -20.82 -41.17
C ASN A 656 -10.79 -22.22 -40.57
N GLN A 657 -9.71 -22.98 -40.34
CA GLN A 657 -9.78 -24.37 -39.85
C GLN A 657 -9.74 -24.46 -38.32
N HIS A 658 -8.94 -23.62 -37.67
CA HIS A 658 -8.64 -23.71 -36.24
C HIS A 658 -8.94 -22.43 -35.46
N GLY A 659 -9.32 -21.33 -36.12
CA GLY A 659 -9.56 -20.03 -35.49
C GLY A 659 -10.55 -20.08 -34.33
N GLU A 660 -11.78 -20.57 -34.56
CA GLU A 660 -12.82 -20.61 -33.53
C GLU A 660 -12.42 -21.50 -32.34
N ASN A 661 -11.79 -22.65 -32.62
CA ASN A 661 -11.30 -23.57 -31.58
C ASN A 661 -10.13 -22.99 -30.77
N GLN A 662 -9.31 -22.12 -31.36
CA GLN A 662 -8.26 -21.41 -30.63
C GLN A 662 -8.87 -20.34 -29.73
N VAL A 663 -9.82 -19.57 -30.25
CA VAL A 663 -10.50 -18.51 -29.49
C VAL A 663 -11.26 -19.07 -28.30
N THR A 664 -11.93 -20.23 -28.44
CA THR A 664 -12.64 -20.85 -27.31
C THR A 664 -11.70 -21.43 -26.24
N LYS A 665 -10.47 -21.76 -26.61
CA LYS A 665 -9.42 -22.19 -25.67
C LYS A 665 -8.71 -21.01 -25.01
N ASN A 666 -8.57 -19.89 -25.72
CA ASN A 666 -7.96 -18.68 -25.18
C ASN A 666 -8.95 -17.98 -24.25
N SER A 667 -8.55 -17.71 -23.03
CA SER A 667 -9.33 -17.00 -22.01
C SER A 667 -9.41 -15.48 -22.21
N GLN A 668 -9.24 -15.02 -23.45
CA GLN A 668 -9.31 -13.61 -23.80
C GLN A 668 -10.74 -13.24 -24.19
N HIS A 669 -11.16 -12.03 -23.82
CA HIS A 669 -12.51 -11.55 -24.07
C HIS A 669 -12.53 -10.64 -25.29
N TYR A 670 -13.30 -11.01 -26.31
CA TYR A 670 -13.36 -10.30 -27.59
C TYR A 670 -14.66 -9.54 -27.77
N MET A 671 -14.62 -8.46 -28.55
CA MET A 671 -15.83 -7.80 -29.02
C MET A 671 -16.56 -8.73 -30.00
N THR A 672 -17.78 -9.14 -29.65
CA THR A 672 -18.60 -10.05 -30.45
C THR A 672 -19.54 -9.31 -31.42
N GLN A 673 -19.78 -8.02 -31.20
CA GLN A 673 -20.60 -7.20 -32.07
C GLN A 673 -19.80 -6.82 -33.32
N SER A 674 -20.11 -7.46 -34.45
CA SER A 674 -19.79 -6.90 -35.76
C SER A 674 -20.54 -5.58 -35.88
N THR A 675 -19.84 -4.45 -35.95
CA THR A 675 -20.49 -3.23 -36.44
C THR A 675 -21.11 -3.55 -37.82
N LEU A 676 -22.30 -3.01 -38.12
CA LEU A 676 -23.04 -3.28 -39.37
C LEU A 676 -22.20 -3.13 -40.66
N LEU A 677 -21.03 -2.50 -40.58
CA LEU A 677 -20.11 -2.19 -41.66
C LEU A 677 -18.88 -3.11 -41.76
N THR A 678 -18.50 -3.85 -40.71
CA THR A 678 -17.30 -4.73 -40.72
C THR A 678 -17.57 -6.08 -40.05
N LYS A 679 -17.48 -7.17 -40.83
CA LYS A 679 -17.55 -8.58 -40.38
C LYS A 679 -16.26 -9.04 -39.67
N GLU A 680 -15.68 -8.23 -38.80
CA GLU A 680 -14.45 -8.56 -38.08
C GLU A 680 -14.80 -9.13 -36.69
N VAL A 681 -14.73 -10.45 -36.55
CA VAL A 681 -14.97 -11.16 -35.29
C VAL A 681 -13.63 -11.59 -34.69
N TYR A 682 -13.49 -11.57 -33.37
CA TYR A 682 -12.28 -11.98 -32.62
C TYR A 682 -11.01 -11.14 -32.88
N VAL A 683 -11.18 -9.95 -33.45
CA VAL A 683 -10.05 -9.05 -33.74
C VAL A 683 -9.76 -8.13 -32.55
N TYR A 684 -10.80 -7.48 -32.02
CA TYR A 684 -10.68 -6.50 -30.96
C TYR A 684 -10.94 -7.13 -29.59
N LEU A 685 -10.16 -6.74 -28.59
CA LEU A 685 -10.39 -7.11 -27.19
C LEU A 685 -11.57 -6.30 -26.64
N ASN A 686 -12.31 -6.86 -25.69
CA ASN A 686 -13.49 -6.23 -25.11
C ASN A 686 -13.14 -5.35 -23.89
N PRO A 687 -13.11 -4.01 -24.02
CA PRO A 687 -12.83 -3.12 -22.90
C PRO A 687 -13.98 -3.04 -21.88
N ASN A 688 -15.16 -3.61 -22.17
CA ASN A 688 -16.31 -3.59 -21.24
C ASN A 688 -16.40 -4.85 -20.39
N HIS A 689 -15.43 -5.77 -20.50
CA HIS A 689 -15.41 -6.97 -19.65
C HIS A 689 -15.07 -6.61 -18.21
N ILE A 690 -15.74 -7.26 -17.26
CA ILE A 690 -15.50 -7.09 -15.83
C ILE A 690 -15.33 -8.48 -15.25
N PHE A 691 -14.21 -8.70 -14.57
CA PHE A 691 -13.97 -9.98 -13.92
C PHE A 691 -14.90 -10.16 -12.70
N PRO A 692 -15.32 -11.40 -12.41
CA PRO A 692 -15.90 -11.72 -11.10
C PRO A 692 -14.93 -11.31 -9.98
N THR A 693 -15.46 -10.98 -8.80
CA THR A 693 -14.65 -10.65 -7.63
C THR A 693 -14.70 -11.79 -6.62
N SER A 694 -13.84 -11.78 -5.62
CA SER A 694 -14.00 -12.67 -4.49
C SER A 694 -13.74 -11.95 -3.19
N THR A 695 -14.43 -12.38 -2.13
CA THR A 695 -14.16 -11.90 -0.79
C THR A 695 -12.84 -12.45 -0.28
N ILE A 696 -12.28 -11.72 0.69
CA ILE A 696 -11.04 -12.09 1.36
C ILE A 696 -11.37 -13.18 2.39
N SER A 697 -10.52 -14.18 2.54
CA SER A 697 -10.71 -15.20 3.57
C SER A 697 -10.59 -14.58 4.97
N LEU A 698 -11.33 -15.11 5.94
CA LEU A 698 -11.18 -14.72 7.34
C LEU A 698 -9.73 -14.94 7.83
N THR A 699 -9.05 -16.00 7.38
CA THR A 699 -7.65 -16.27 7.74
C THR A 699 -6.70 -15.17 7.26
N GLU A 700 -6.92 -14.66 6.05
CA GLU A 700 -6.15 -13.55 5.49
C GLU A 700 -6.44 -12.25 6.23
N LEU A 701 -7.71 -11.96 6.54
CA LEU A 701 -8.10 -10.78 7.32
C LEU A 701 -7.52 -10.82 8.73
N ILE A 702 -7.47 -11.97 9.39
CA ILE A 702 -6.81 -12.13 10.69
C ILE A 702 -5.30 -11.91 10.58
N ASN A 703 -4.68 -12.35 9.48
CA ASN A 703 -3.25 -12.15 9.26
C ASN A 703 -2.91 -10.66 9.00
N SER A 704 -3.79 -9.94 8.31
CA SER A 704 -3.58 -8.54 7.96
C SER A 704 -4.00 -7.58 9.07
N TYR A 705 -5.19 -7.77 9.66
CA TYR A 705 -5.81 -6.84 10.62
C TYR A 705 -6.00 -7.41 12.04
N GLY A 706 -5.84 -8.72 12.22
CA GLY A 706 -5.96 -9.37 13.53
C GLY A 706 -4.63 -9.57 14.24
N SER A 707 -4.63 -10.49 15.20
CA SER A 707 -3.44 -10.87 15.98
C SER A 707 -2.42 -11.71 15.22
N GLY A 708 -2.70 -12.02 13.95
CA GLY A 708 -1.91 -12.96 13.16
C GLY A 708 -2.08 -14.41 13.60
N ILE A 709 -1.53 -15.31 12.78
CA ILE A 709 -1.46 -16.74 13.10
C ILE A 709 -0.48 -16.90 14.27
N GLY A 710 -0.97 -17.35 15.43
CA GLY A 710 -0.18 -17.49 16.66
C GLY A 710 -0.44 -16.42 17.73
N GLY A 711 -1.30 -15.42 17.47
CA GLY A 711 -1.80 -14.52 18.53
C GLY A 711 -0.82 -13.47 19.05
N VAL A 712 0.31 -13.27 18.36
CA VAL A 712 1.42 -12.43 18.84
C VAL A 712 1.12 -10.92 18.70
N LYS A 713 0.32 -10.52 17.68
CA LYS A 713 0.07 -9.10 17.35
C LYS A 713 -1.17 -8.53 18.05
N VAL A 714 -1.18 -8.50 19.37
CA VAL A 714 -2.35 -8.11 20.19
C VAL A 714 -2.76 -6.65 19.98
N LEU A 715 -1.81 -5.71 19.95
CA LEU A 715 -2.14 -4.29 19.78
C LEU A 715 -2.67 -3.99 18.38
N ARG A 716 -2.16 -4.69 17.36
CA ARG A 716 -2.73 -4.59 16.00
C ARG A 716 -4.18 -5.08 15.96
N ALA A 717 -4.48 -6.17 16.65
CA ALA A 717 -5.86 -6.66 16.77
C ALA A 717 -6.77 -5.62 17.43
N LYS A 718 -6.30 -4.94 18.49
CA LYS A 718 -7.02 -3.83 19.13
C LYS A 718 -7.21 -2.64 18.20
N LYS A 719 -6.20 -2.30 17.38
CA LYS A 719 -6.26 -1.16 16.44
C LYS A 719 -7.41 -1.30 15.45
N TYR A 720 -7.61 -2.50 14.93
CA TYR A 720 -8.61 -2.80 13.89
C TYR A 720 -9.93 -3.37 14.42
N GLN A 721 -10.11 -3.48 15.74
CA GLN A 721 -11.39 -3.90 16.31
C GLN A 721 -12.47 -2.81 16.11
N PRO A 722 -13.76 -3.17 16.09
CA PRO A 722 -14.86 -2.25 15.84
C PRO A 722 -15.19 -1.38 17.06
N SER A 723 -14.20 -0.59 17.48
CA SER A 723 -14.26 0.38 18.56
C SER A 723 -14.42 1.79 17.99
N LEU A 724 -15.26 2.58 18.65
CA LEU A 724 -15.51 3.98 18.33
C LEU A 724 -14.82 4.86 19.37
N SER A 725 -14.34 6.03 18.95
CA SER A 725 -13.82 7.03 19.87
C SER A 725 -14.95 7.71 20.63
N ILE A 726 -14.64 8.22 21.81
CA ILE A 726 -15.61 8.92 22.68
C ILE A 726 -16.29 10.06 21.93
N ALA A 727 -15.54 10.88 21.17
CA ALA A 727 -16.11 11.96 20.36
C ALA A 727 -17.18 11.50 19.36
N ILE A 728 -17.04 10.30 18.78
CA ILE A 728 -18.03 9.79 17.82
C ILE A 728 -19.26 9.27 18.56
N ILE A 729 -19.07 8.70 19.75
CA ILE A 729 -20.18 8.26 20.60
C ILE A 729 -20.98 9.48 21.07
N ASP A 730 -20.29 10.55 21.49
CA ASP A 730 -20.93 11.80 21.89
C ASP A 730 -21.75 12.41 20.73
N ASP A 731 -21.18 12.45 19.51
CA ASP A 731 -21.90 12.92 18.32
C ASP A 731 -23.16 12.08 18.02
N ILE A 732 -23.08 10.75 18.20
CA ILE A 732 -24.21 9.84 18.00
C ILE A 732 -25.29 10.08 19.05
N ASP A 733 -24.91 10.20 20.32
CA ASP A 733 -25.83 10.47 21.41
C ASP A 733 -26.54 11.82 21.23
N GLU A 734 -25.83 12.83 20.71
CA GLU A 734 -26.42 14.11 20.32
C GLU A 734 -27.48 13.93 19.22
N ILE A 735 -27.16 13.20 18.14
CA ILE A 735 -28.11 12.92 17.05
C ILE A 735 -29.36 12.22 17.58
N LEU A 736 -29.18 11.18 18.39
CA LEU A 736 -30.30 10.40 18.95
C LEU A 736 -31.16 11.22 19.93
N SER A 737 -30.56 12.18 20.65
CA SER A 737 -31.30 13.05 21.58
C SER A 737 -32.15 14.11 20.87
N HIS A 738 -31.74 14.57 19.68
CA HIS A 738 -32.49 15.56 18.91
C HIS A 738 -33.76 14.96 18.28
N ASP A 739 -33.70 13.69 17.85
CA ASP A 739 -34.86 12.99 17.27
C ASP A 739 -35.95 12.70 18.35
N ASP A 740 -35.56 12.51 19.63
CA ASP A 740 -36.50 12.36 20.76
C ASP A 740 -37.25 13.68 21.07
N ASP A 741 -36.64 14.84 20.90
CA ASP A 741 -37.27 16.15 21.16
C ASP A 741 -38.27 16.56 20.05
N ASP A 742 -38.00 16.20 18.79
CA ASP A 742 -38.91 16.44 17.67
C ASP A 742 -40.19 15.59 17.75
N GLU A 743 -40.15 14.38 18.34
CA GLU A 743 -41.36 13.61 18.66
C GLU A 743 -42.19 14.26 19.78
N VAL A 744 -41.55 14.90 20.77
CA VAL A 744 -42.25 15.55 21.90
C VAL A 744 -42.92 16.86 21.46
N GLU A 745 -42.34 17.61 20.52
CA GLU A 745 -43.00 18.80 19.94
C GLU A 745 -44.22 18.44 19.07
N GLN A 746 -44.25 17.27 18.43
CA GLN A 746 -45.42 16.82 17.66
C GLN A 746 -46.57 16.32 18.56
N VAL A 747 -46.27 15.78 19.73
CA VAL A 747 -47.28 15.28 20.68
C VAL A 747 -47.94 16.41 21.50
N ASN A 748 -47.29 17.58 21.63
CA ASN A 748 -47.80 18.71 22.44
C ASN A 748 -48.75 19.68 21.70
N LYS A 749 -49.23 19.35 20.49
CA LYS A 749 -50.35 20.08 19.87
C LYS A 749 -51.67 19.40 20.23
N GLU A 750 -52.22 19.75 21.39
CA GLU A 750 -53.62 19.46 21.72
C GLU A 750 -54.57 20.14 20.71
N PRO A 751 -55.67 19.47 20.33
CA PRO A 751 -56.57 19.95 19.29
C PRO A 751 -57.56 20.98 19.85
N HIS A 752 -57.54 22.19 19.31
CA HIS A 752 -58.68 23.10 19.47
C HIS A 752 -59.79 22.71 18.49
N GLU A 753 -60.90 22.24 19.06
CA GLU A 753 -62.19 22.04 18.40
C GLU A 753 -62.73 23.38 17.84
N ASP A 754 -63.13 23.39 16.58
CA ASP A 754 -64.26 24.19 16.10
C ASP A 754 -64.90 23.48 14.90
N GLU A 755 -66.22 23.23 15.03
CA GLU A 755 -67.09 22.57 14.07
C GLU A 755 -67.47 23.49 12.89
N GLU A 756 -67.57 22.95 11.67
CA GLU A 756 -68.78 22.97 10.81
C GLU A 756 -68.48 22.66 9.31
N ASN A 757 -69.06 21.54 8.85
CA ASN A 757 -69.76 21.27 7.58
C ASN A 757 -69.12 21.39 6.16
N GLU A 758 -69.29 20.25 5.45
CA GLU A 758 -69.54 20.02 4.00
C GLU A 758 -68.39 19.80 2.99
N GLU A 759 -68.12 18.51 2.73
CA GLU A 759 -68.01 17.80 1.42
C GLU A 759 -66.80 18.05 0.45
N PRO A 760 -66.48 17.10 -0.46
CA PRO A 760 -65.20 16.37 -0.43
C PRO A 760 -64.17 16.85 -1.47
N GLU A 761 -62.89 16.89 -1.09
CA GLU A 761 -61.79 17.10 -2.03
C GLU A 761 -61.26 15.80 -2.65
N HIS A 762 -61.30 15.81 -3.97
CA HIS A 762 -60.61 14.96 -4.91
C HIS A 762 -59.11 14.78 -4.58
N ILE A 763 -58.66 13.54 -4.77
CA ILE A 763 -57.27 13.13 -4.97
C ILE A 763 -56.51 14.13 -5.87
N LYS A 764 -55.44 14.72 -5.35
CA LYS A 764 -54.36 15.36 -6.14
C LYS A 764 -53.00 14.97 -5.59
N GLY A 765 -52.39 13.97 -6.22
CA GLY A 765 -50.94 13.88 -6.25
C GLY A 765 -50.45 15.01 -7.15
N ASP A 766 -49.85 16.04 -6.56
CA ASP A 766 -49.01 17.03 -7.26
C ASP A 766 -48.30 18.00 -6.26
N GLU A 767 -47.69 17.46 -5.21
CA GLU A 767 -46.81 18.23 -4.30
C GLU A 767 -45.40 17.64 -4.12
N LEU A 768 -44.98 16.73 -5.00
CA LEU A 768 -43.58 16.26 -5.07
C LEU A 768 -42.68 17.11 -6.00
N PHE A 769 -43.18 18.21 -6.55
CA PHE A 769 -42.42 19.10 -7.43
C PHE A 769 -42.68 20.58 -7.15
N LYS A 770 -42.27 21.08 -5.97
CA LYS A 770 -42.02 22.53 -5.79
C LYS A 770 -40.80 22.77 -4.91
N GLN A 771 -39.63 22.79 -5.56
CA GLN A 771 -38.61 23.83 -5.39
C GLN A 771 -37.61 23.70 -6.55
N VAL A 772 -38.07 24.09 -7.74
CA VAL A 772 -37.17 24.44 -8.85
C VAL A 772 -36.64 25.83 -8.55
N GLN A 773 -35.41 25.93 -8.04
CA GLN A 773 -34.66 27.18 -8.10
C GLN A 773 -34.33 27.43 -9.57
N MET A 774 -34.87 28.53 -10.13
CA MET A 774 -34.56 28.94 -11.49
C MET A 774 -33.09 29.37 -11.58
N PRO A 775 -32.38 29.01 -12.68
CA PRO A 775 -31.01 29.46 -12.89
C PRO A 775 -31.02 30.97 -13.13
N ASN A 776 -30.29 31.72 -12.31
CA ASN A 776 -30.08 33.14 -12.56
C ASN A 776 -29.33 33.31 -13.89
N SER A 777 -30.06 33.81 -14.87
CA SER A 777 -29.59 34.28 -16.15
C SER A 777 -28.65 35.48 -15.98
N LEU A 778 -27.49 35.41 -16.66
CA LEU A 778 -26.85 36.52 -17.38
C LEU A 778 -26.84 37.89 -16.69
N LEU A 779 -25.72 38.27 -16.06
CA LEU A 779 -25.24 39.66 -16.09
C LEU A 779 -23.70 39.72 -16.10
N HIS A 780 -23.21 40.26 -17.22
CA HIS A 780 -21.95 40.98 -17.46
C HIS A 780 -20.59 40.29 -17.32
N LYS A 781 -20.21 39.65 -18.43
CA LYS A 781 -18.83 39.63 -18.94
C LYS A 781 -18.42 41.07 -19.27
N HIS A 782 -17.46 41.66 -18.53
CA HIS A 782 -16.79 42.87 -18.98
C HIS A 782 -15.90 42.51 -20.19
N TRP A 783 -16.26 43.03 -21.35
CA TRP A 783 -15.43 43.03 -22.54
C TRP A 783 -14.25 43.99 -22.31
N GLY A 784 -13.03 43.46 -22.23
CA GLY A 784 -11.83 44.30 -22.20
C GLY A 784 -10.67 43.69 -21.45
N ASN A 785 -10.02 42.70 -22.07
CA ASN A 785 -8.56 42.51 -22.15
C ASN A 785 -8.30 41.06 -22.57
N ALA A 786 -8.22 40.89 -23.88
CA ALA A 786 -7.56 39.75 -24.47
C ALA A 786 -6.05 40.02 -24.36
N GLU A 787 -5.35 39.10 -23.68
CA GLU A 787 -3.95 38.70 -23.82
C GLU A 787 -3.43 38.28 -22.44
N SER A 788 -2.79 37.10 -22.41
CA SER A 788 -2.13 36.40 -21.29
C SER A 788 -2.98 36.00 -20.09
N GLU A 789 -3.31 34.70 -20.00
CA GLU A 789 -3.16 33.82 -18.82
C GLU A 789 -3.99 32.54 -19.02
N ASP A 790 -3.46 31.62 -19.84
CA ASP A 790 -3.78 30.19 -19.79
C ASP A 790 -2.59 29.50 -19.10
N PHE A 791 -2.88 28.47 -18.29
CA PHE A 791 -1.97 27.62 -17.50
C PHE A 791 -1.60 28.10 -16.09
N GLU A 792 -2.49 27.86 -15.14
CA GLU A 792 -2.15 27.32 -13.81
C GLU A 792 -3.44 26.96 -13.06
N SER A 793 -3.98 25.77 -13.33
CA SER A 793 -4.95 25.14 -12.44
C SER A 793 -4.53 23.68 -12.25
N ASN A 794 -4.01 23.40 -11.06
CA ASN A 794 -3.74 22.06 -10.56
C ASN A 794 -4.93 21.13 -10.87
N PRO A 795 -4.76 20.03 -11.63
CA PRO A 795 -5.88 19.17 -12.06
C PRO A 795 -6.20 18.05 -11.05
N TRP A 796 -5.97 18.30 -9.76
CA TRP A 796 -6.19 17.37 -8.64
C TRP A 796 -7.16 17.95 -7.63
#